data_AF-A0A2H5XA51-F1
#
_entry.id   AF-A0A2H5XA51-F1
#
_cell.length_a   1.000
_cell.length_b   1.000
_cell.length_c   1.000
_cell.angle_alpha   90.00
_cell.angle_beta   90.00
_cell.angle_gamma   90.00
#
_symmetry.space_group_name_H-M   'P 1'
#
loop_
_entity.id
_entity.type
_entity.pdbx_description
1 polymer ?
#
loop_
_entity_poly.entity_id
_entity_poly.type
_entity_poly.pdbx_seq_one_letter_code
_entity_poly.pdbx_strand_id
1 'polypeptide(L)'
;MSLPITPTHQRPSASLLDMHRLPVRALQLSAEPITLRDLFRVLWVKLHALPPHTHAVPRSLLEGLRRFFIYRHRSLYRLRYFVRRALRDPRCNALVATTITPPVDSDLGDAVRSAYPDLRQVIVVPSLAALDPEATNTYLGTVAAQVFAPHFADGHRIGLGGGRAIVAFAKALPQFTTARRLHFYALTRFRGPLVFVADAEKAISELIVDCRWRQFDGAEEKDFEGVLNPRVTKGQELDWAFIGIGALADNSWREYADELVFDFSAAQKAGAVAEVLFHFFSPDGAPPARPIVAPLGFETARLSVLREMVRLGRPVVALAGGKEKAIAVLAAYRSRRAGGALFNCLVTDEDCAAELLRRAENPRQFADVPRRAVWWERKHRFFAAHLKYATPTRKTNADIAAVLKAPRKKVQRWLKEAAEGTGDEPPLVSFTVRAPSPEYALELALIQRYDLLDARVVPFYADTAEQLVQVGLAAAQLFCELVRDRDRFCVGLGSGYEVRAMVECLALPETLQRFERLKHLEFWALSESPILTLSQGVGAQTIVSSIALRCGTSAVRSKVRCYRFDPHRNFEGLDAMFFTLRAPYPDDLKFLRAAGLACGDPAAAVGYLLNQQFDARGEALLPDGVACSAPLTALRALTAQSKPVIALNARCDAVTHHARALRVACMCQLVNGLVVPRPLAETLLQPTPP
;
A
#
# COMPACT_ATOMS: atom_id res chain seq x y z
N MET A 1 33.28 -52.07 11.72
CA MET A 1 31.89 -51.76 12.10
C MET A 1 31.92 -50.52 12.95
N SER A 2 31.58 -49.42 12.30
CA SER A 2 31.59 -48.05 12.83
C SER A 2 30.14 -47.59 12.92
N LEU A 3 29.89 -46.60 13.80
CA LEU A 3 28.71 -45.74 13.98
C LEU A 3 28.08 -45.87 15.39
N PRO A 4 27.46 -44.81 15.94
CA PRO A 4 27.96 -43.44 15.95
C PRO A 4 27.71 -42.68 17.27
N ILE A 5 28.45 -41.58 17.36
CA ILE A 5 28.33 -40.45 18.28
C ILE A 5 26.95 -39.77 18.14
N THR A 6 26.24 -39.59 19.25
CA THR A 6 25.13 -38.63 19.36
C THR A 6 25.66 -37.31 19.94
N PRO A 7 25.46 -36.15 19.27
CA PRO A 7 25.84 -34.87 19.82
C PRO A 7 24.81 -34.41 20.86
N THR A 8 25.34 -33.93 21.97
CA THR A 8 24.66 -33.09 22.95
C THR A 8 24.03 -31.87 22.27
N HIS A 9 22.72 -31.89 22.03
CA HIS A 9 21.96 -30.67 21.82
C HIS A 9 21.79 -29.97 23.17
N GLN A 10 22.75 -29.09 23.49
CA GLN A 10 22.46 -27.92 24.32
C GLN A 10 21.28 -27.19 23.67
N ARG A 11 20.12 -27.21 24.32
CA ARG A 11 19.05 -26.26 24.03
C ARG A 11 19.65 -24.86 24.17
N PRO A 12 19.48 -23.95 23.20
CA PRO A 12 19.71 -22.55 23.48
C PRO A 12 18.77 -22.17 24.62
N SER A 13 19.33 -21.73 25.73
CA SER A 13 18.59 -21.04 26.78
C SER A 13 17.72 -19.98 26.10
N ALA A 14 16.40 -20.07 26.31
CA ALA A 14 15.46 -19.03 25.92
C ALA A 14 16.05 -17.69 26.34
N SER A 15 16.34 -16.82 25.38
CA SER A 15 16.73 -15.46 25.72
C SER A 15 15.52 -14.86 26.42
N LEU A 16 15.63 -14.70 27.74
CA LEU A 16 14.77 -13.82 28.51
C LEU A 16 14.59 -12.54 27.69
N LEU A 17 13.37 -12.30 27.23
CA LEU A 17 12.91 -10.99 26.78
C LEU A 17 13.54 -9.98 27.73
N ASP A 18 14.46 -9.16 27.23
CA ASP A 18 15.18 -8.19 28.04
C ASP A 18 14.15 -7.16 28.53
N MET A 19 13.51 -7.46 29.66
CA MET A 19 12.39 -6.72 30.22
C MET A 19 12.76 -5.27 30.53
N HIS A 20 14.06 -4.95 30.59
CA HIS A 20 14.57 -3.61 30.73
C HIS A 20 14.52 -2.78 29.43
N ARG A 21 14.48 -3.41 28.24
CA ARG A 21 14.40 -2.72 26.93
C ARG A 21 12.97 -2.46 26.45
N LEU A 22 12.00 -3.25 26.89
CA LEU A 22 10.58 -3.12 26.50
C LEU A 22 9.96 -1.78 26.94
N PRO A 23 10.17 -1.30 28.19
CA PRO A 23 9.77 0.04 28.64
C PRO A 23 10.35 1.16 27.77
N VAL A 24 11.65 1.05 27.46
CA VAL A 24 12.39 2.07 26.70
C VAL A 24 11.81 2.21 25.29
N ARG A 25 11.40 1.12 24.64
CA ARG A 25 10.76 1.15 23.30
C ARG A 25 9.36 1.77 23.31
N ALA A 26 8.48 1.40 24.25
CA ALA A 26 7.16 2.03 24.38
C ALA A 26 7.26 3.54 24.67
N LEU A 27 8.23 3.90 25.52
CA LEU A 27 8.52 5.28 25.88
C LEU A 27 9.19 6.09 24.76
N GLN A 28 10.06 5.49 23.95
CA GLN A 28 10.67 6.12 22.77
C GLN A 28 9.61 6.41 21.70
N LEU A 29 8.72 5.44 21.42
CA LEU A 29 7.63 5.60 20.46
C LEU A 29 6.60 6.66 20.88
N SER A 30 6.41 6.88 22.18
CA SER A 30 5.52 7.93 22.72
C SER A 30 6.23 9.28 22.96
N ALA A 31 7.56 9.33 22.90
CA ALA A 31 8.32 10.59 23.02
C ALA A 31 8.43 11.35 21.69
N GLU A 32 8.20 10.69 20.55
CA GLU A 32 8.15 11.39 19.27
C GLU A 32 7.00 12.41 19.25
N PRO A 33 7.27 13.67 18.85
CA PRO A 33 6.23 14.69 18.76
C PRO A 33 5.20 14.39 17.67
N ILE A 34 5.57 13.61 16.65
CA ILE A 34 4.69 13.08 15.59
C ILE A 34 5.16 11.67 15.25
N THR A 35 4.33 10.68 15.56
CA THR A 35 4.62 9.27 15.32
C THR A 35 4.36 8.88 13.86
N LEU A 36 4.89 7.73 13.41
CA LEU A 36 4.59 7.20 12.08
C LEU A 36 3.09 6.93 11.87
N ARG A 37 2.39 6.48 12.93
CA ARG A 37 0.93 6.33 12.99
C ARG A 37 0.22 7.66 12.73
N ASP A 38 0.72 8.73 13.33
CA ASP A 38 0.14 10.07 13.15
C ASP A 38 0.28 10.54 11.70
N LEU A 39 1.47 10.37 11.11
CA LEU A 39 1.71 10.71 9.70
C LEU A 39 0.78 9.93 8.78
N PHE A 40 0.65 8.62 9.00
CA PHE A 40 -0.22 7.76 8.22
C PHE A 40 -1.69 8.18 8.34
N ARG A 41 -2.22 8.38 9.56
CA ARG A 41 -3.61 8.83 9.79
C ARG A 41 -3.88 10.21 9.19
N VAL A 42 -2.96 11.17 9.35
CA VAL A 42 -3.08 12.52 8.76
C VAL A 42 -3.14 12.44 7.23
N LEU A 43 -2.23 11.68 6.60
CA LEU A 43 -2.22 11.52 5.15
C LEU A 43 -3.48 10.79 4.65
N TRP A 44 -3.89 9.74 5.35
CA TRP A 44 -5.06 8.95 4.98
C TRP A 44 -6.33 9.81 5.01
N VAL A 45 -6.58 10.55 6.10
CA VAL A 45 -7.74 11.47 6.15
C VAL A 45 -7.59 12.60 5.14
N LYS A 46 -6.39 13.18 4.96
CA LYS A 46 -6.16 14.25 4.00
C LYS A 46 -6.51 13.80 2.59
N LEU A 47 -5.98 12.67 2.13
CA LEU A 47 -6.17 12.22 0.75
C LEU A 47 -7.57 11.65 0.48
N HIS A 48 -8.29 11.23 1.52
CA HIS A 48 -9.72 10.91 1.41
C HIS A 48 -10.61 12.17 1.35
N ALA A 49 -10.24 13.23 2.07
CA ALA A 49 -11.09 14.41 2.22
C ALA A 49 -10.75 15.56 1.27
N LEU A 50 -9.51 15.62 0.75
CA LEU A 50 -8.98 16.77 0.05
C LEU A 50 -8.08 16.42 -1.13
N PRO A 51 -8.06 17.29 -2.15
CA PRO A 51 -7.08 17.21 -3.20
C PRO A 51 -5.64 17.30 -2.65
N PRO A 52 -4.70 16.49 -3.15
CA PRO A 52 -3.31 16.39 -2.69
C PRO A 52 -2.54 17.72 -2.61
N HIS A 53 -2.79 18.61 -3.57
CA HIS A 53 -2.19 19.94 -3.70
C HIS A 53 -2.85 21.00 -2.81
N THR A 54 -3.88 20.64 -2.04
CA THR A 54 -4.49 21.53 -1.05
C THR A 54 -3.52 21.78 0.10
N HIS A 55 -3.01 23.00 0.18
CA HIS A 55 -2.17 23.46 1.29
C HIS A 55 -2.99 23.92 2.51
N ALA A 56 -4.28 24.20 2.30
CA ALA A 56 -5.18 24.53 3.38
C ALA A 56 -5.41 23.31 4.29
N VAL A 57 -5.65 23.58 5.57
CA VAL A 57 -6.12 22.57 6.54
C VAL A 57 -7.55 22.97 6.91
N PRO A 58 -8.53 22.62 6.05
CA PRO A 58 -9.93 22.98 6.23
C PRO A 58 -10.51 22.27 7.46
N ARG A 59 -11.66 22.77 7.92
CA ARG A 59 -12.35 22.21 9.08
C ARG A 59 -12.73 20.75 8.87
N SER A 60 -13.15 20.36 7.66
CA SER A 60 -13.50 18.97 7.32
C SER A 60 -12.39 17.96 7.62
N LEU A 61 -11.14 18.27 7.26
CA LEU A 61 -9.98 17.44 7.59
C LEU A 61 -9.75 17.32 9.10
N LEU A 62 -9.92 18.43 9.82
CA LEU A 62 -9.78 18.44 11.27
C LEU A 62 -10.86 17.62 11.95
N GLU A 63 -12.13 17.74 11.53
CA GLU A 63 -13.23 16.95 12.07
C GLU A 63 -13.06 15.46 11.71
N GLY A 64 -12.55 15.15 10.51
CA GLY A 64 -12.19 13.79 10.12
C GLY A 64 -11.14 13.17 11.05
N LEU A 65 -10.11 13.94 11.41
CA LEU A 65 -9.12 13.50 12.41
C LEU A 65 -9.70 13.39 13.82
N ARG A 66 -10.67 14.22 14.21
CA ARG A 66 -11.31 14.13 15.53
C ARG A 66 -12.14 12.86 15.74
N ARG A 67 -12.34 12.05 14.70
CA ARG A 67 -12.86 10.68 14.84
C ARG A 67 -11.92 9.78 15.65
N PHE A 68 -10.61 10.01 15.59
CA PHE A 68 -9.65 9.24 16.39
C PHE A 68 -9.51 9.77 17.82
N PHE A 69 -9.41 8.90 18.83
CA PHE A 69 -9.29 9.29 20.25
C PHE A 69 -8.23 10.37 20.49
N ILE A 70 -7.03 10.15 19.96
CA ILE A 70 -5.82 10.96 20.21
C ILE A 70 -5.94 12.41 19.73
N TYR A 71 -6.89 12.70 18.82
CA TYR A 71 -7.10 14.03 18.25
C TYR A 71 -8.38 14.70 18.74
N ARG A 72 -9.36 13.92 19.22
CA ARG A 72 -10.74 14.37 19.49
C ARG A 72 -10.85 15.56 20.41
N HIS A 73 -10.04 15.56 21.47
CA HIS A 73 -10.03 16.59 22.52
C HIS A 73 -9.10 17.77 22.22
N ARG A 74 -8.33 17.72 21.13
CA ARG A 74 -7.50 18.86 20.73
C ARG A 74 -8.40 19.96 20.18
N SER A 75 -8.14 21.20 20.57
CA SER A 75 -8.81 22.34 19.93
C SER A 75 -8.47 22.37 18.43
N LEU A 76 -9.40 22.86 17.60
CA LEU A 76 -9.18 22.96 16.15
C LEU A 76 -7.89 23.72 15.81
N TYR A 77 -7.52 24.71 16.62
CA TYR A 77 -6.26 25.44 16.48
C TYR A 77 -5.03 24.53 16.66
N ARG A 78 -4.97 23.78 17.79
CA ARG A 78 -3.85 22.86 18.07
C ARG A 78 -3.78 21.74 17.05
N LEU A 79 -4.93 21.18 16.66
CA LEU A 79 -4.98 20.13 15.66
C LEU A 79 -4.53 20.63 14.28
N ARG A 80 -4.92 21.86 13.89
CA ARG A 80 -4.44 22.48 12.65
C ARG A 80 -2.92 22.67 12.64
N TYR A 81 -2.35 23.14 13.75
CA TYR A 81 -0.90 23.27 13.89
C TYR A 81 -0.21 21.91 13.76
N PHE A 82 -0.74 20.89 14.44
CA PHE A 82 -0.23 19.51 14.36
C PHE A 82 -0.25 18.96 12.93
N VAL A 83 -1.39 19.08 12.22
CA VAL A 83 -1.52 18.62 10.83
C VAL A 83 -0.52 19.33 9.91
N ARG A 84 -0.33 20.64 10.07
CA ARG A 84 0.67 21.39 9.27
C ARG A 84 2.09 20.89 9.52
N ARG A 85 2.42 20.55 10.76
CA ARG A 85 3.72 20.00 11.11
C ARG A 85 3.89 18.58 10.57
N ALA A 86 2.86 17.73 10.69
CA ALA A 86 2.85 16.37 10.15
C ALA A 86 3.03 16.35 8.63
N LEU A 87 2.29 17.18 7.88
CA LEU A 87 2.41 17.25 6.42
C LEU A 87 3.74 17.85 5.91
N ARG A 88 4.53 18.48 6.79
CA ARG A 88 5.88 18.96 6.50
C ARG A 88 6.96 17.95 6.85
N ASP A 89 6.60 16.86 7.54
CA ASP A 89 7.53 15.80 7.89
C ASP A 89 8.00 15.08 6.60
N PRO A 90 9.31 14.97 6.35
CA PRO A 90 9.83 14.35 5.14
C PRO A 90 9.41 12.87 5.01
N ARG A 91 9.13 12.18 6.12
CA ARG A 91 8.65 10.79 6.11
C ARG A 91 7.31 10.63 5.40
N CYS A 92 6.48 11.68 5.32
CA CYS A 92 5.24 11.65 4.55
C CYS A 92 5.45 11.31 3.07
N ASN A 93 6.59 11.70 2.48
CA ASN A 93 6.86 11.42 1.07
C ASN A 93 7.01 9.92 0.79
N ALA A 94 7.51 9.14 1.76
CA ALA A 94 7.62 7.68 1.64
C ALA A 94 6.27 6.97 1.75
N LEU A 95 5.29 7.61 2.43
CA LEU A 95 3.95 7.08 2.65
C LEU A 95 2.96 7.43 1.52
N VAL A 96 3.36 8.19 0.51
CA VAL A 96 2.48 8.58 -0.59
C VAL A 96 3.02 8.01 -1.89
N ALA A 97 2.28 7.07 -2.49
CA ALA A 97 2.48 6.70 -3.88
C ALA A 97 1.75 7.68 -4.79
N THR A 98 2.38 8.05 -5.90
CA THR A 98 1.75 8.87 -6.93
C THR A 98 1.76 8.11 -8.24
N THR A 99 0.59 7.98 -8.86
CA THR A 99 0.45 7.44 -10.21
C THR A 99 0.06 8.59 -11.13
N ILE A 100 0.76 8.71 -12.27
CA ILE A 100 0.43 9.68 -13.31
C ILE A 100 -0.10 8.93 -14.52
N THR A 101 -1.31 9.30 -14.93
CA THR A 101 -1.99 8.82 -16.12
C THR A 101 -1.72 9.82 -17.25
N PRO A 102 -0.78 9.54 -18.16
CA PRO A 102 -0.52 10.39 -19.32
C PRO A 102 -1.77 10.49 -20.24
N PRO A 103 -2.07 11.69 -20.78
CA PRO A 103 -3.15 11.85 -21.75
C PRO A 103 -2.76 11.29 -23.12
N VAL A 104 -3.76 11.02 -23.97
CA VAL A 104 -3.59 10.54 -25.35
C VAL A 104 -4.13 11.55 -26.36
N ASP A 105 -3.39 11.80 -27.43
CA ASP A 105 -3.78 12.63 -28.57
C ASP A 105 -4.42 11.78 -29.66
N SER A 106 -5.74 11.62 -29.59
CA SER A 106 -6.49 10.81 -30.57
C SER A 106 -6.41 11.38 -31.98
N ASP A 107 -6.44 12.71 -32.14
CA ASP A 107 -6.47 13.34 -33.47
C ASP A 107 -5.16 13.13 -34.21
N LEU A 108 -4.03 13.25 -33.50
CA LEU A 108 -2.72 12.97 -34.08
C LEU A 108 -2.54 11.48 -34.36
N GLY A 109 -3.04 10.61 -33.46
CA GLY A 109 -3.10 9.17 -33.70
C GLY A 109 -3.88 8.83 -34.97
N ASP A 110 -5.06 9.41 -35.16
CA ASP A 110 -5.89 9.21 -36.36
C ASP A 110 -5.26 9.76 -37.62
N ALA A 111 -4.57 10.90 -37.54
CA ALA A 111 -3.81 11.44 -38.66
C ALA A 111 -2.69 10.47 -39.08
N VAL A 112 -1.91 9.93 -38.14
CA VAL A 112 -0.86 8.94 -38.42
C VAL A 112 -1.48 7.66 -38.98
N ARG A 113 -2.54 7.14 -38.37
CA ARG A 113 -3.27 5.97 -38.85
C ARG A 113 -3.77 6.15 -40.30
N SER A 114 -4.27 7.34 -40.63
CA SER A 114 -4.72 7.68 -41.99
C SER A 114 -3.57 7.70 -43.01
N ALA A 115 -2.37 8.10 -42.58
CA ALA A 115 -1.16 8.09 -43.42
C ALA A 115 -0.57 6.67 -43.59
N TYR A 116 -0.88 5.75 -42.66
CA TYR A 116 -0.35 4.39 -42.62
C TYR A 116 -1.50 3.38 -42.42
N PRO A 117 -2.31 3.10 -43.46
CA PRO A 117 -3.62 2.45 -43.34
C PRO A 117 -3.59 1.00 -42.83
N ASP A 118 -2.43 0.33 -42.87
CA ASP A 118 -2.28 -1.02 -42.31
C ASP A 118 -2.23 -1.00 -40.77
N LEU A 119 -2.01 0.18 -40.16
CA LEU A 119 -2.11 0.34 -38.72
C LEU A 119 -3.59 0.37 -38.32
N ARG A 120 -3.96 -0.52 -37.41
CA ARG A 120 -5.29 -0.58 -36.80
C ARG A 120 -5.48 0.50 -35.75
N GLN A 121 -4.43 0.79 -35.00
CA GLN A 121 -4.49 1.74 -33.91
C GLN A 121 -3.15 2.45 -33.71
N VAL A 122 -3.20 3.77 -33.52
CA VAL A 122 -2.05 4.58 -33.16
C VAL A 122 -2.39 5.40 -31.94
N ILE A 123 -1.59 5.24 -30.90
CA ILE A 123 -1.72 5.94 -29.63
C ILE A 123 -0.55 6.91 -29.51
N VAL A 124 -0.86 8.19 -29.35
CA VAL A 124 0.15 9.25 -29.26
C VAL A 124 0.10 9.90 -27.88
N VAL A 125 1.24 9.94 -27.20
CA VAL A 125 1.41 10.56 -25.88
C VAL A 125 2.20 11.87 -25.99
N PRO A 126 2.17 12.76 -24.99
CA PRO A 126 3.03 13.94 -24.98
C PRO A 126 4.52 13.58 -25.07
N SER A 127 5.27 14.29 -25.91
CA SER A 127 6.73 14.18 -25.90
C SER A 127 7.33 14.84 -24.65
N LEU A 128 8.22 14.12 -23.98
CA LEU A 128 9.02 14.65 -22.87
C LEU A 128 10.48 14.91 -23.27
N ALA A 129 10.83 14.81 -24.55
CA ALA A 129 12.22 14.94 -25.01
C ALA A 129 12.89 16.27 -24.60
N ALA A 130 12.12 17.35 -24.43
CA ALA A 130 12.66 18.64 -23.98
C ALA A 130 12.66 18.84 -22.44
N LEU A 131 11.98 17.97 -21.68
CA LEU A 131 11.73 18.14 -20.25
C LEU A 131 12.39 17.05 -19.39
N ASP A 132 12.22 15.79 -19.80
CA ASP A 132 12.73 14.58 -19.15
C ASP A 132 12.74 13.42 -20.17
N PRO A 133 13.79 13.32 -21.02
CA PRO A 133 13.91 12.26 -22.03
C PRO A 133 13.86 10.84 -21.45
N GLU A 134 14.34 10.66 -20.22
CA GLU A 134 14.40 9.35 -19.57
C GLU A 134 13.01 8.80 -19.26
N ALA A 135 12.06 9.69 -18.95
CA ALA A 135 10.68 9.34 -18.64
C ALA A 135 9.84 8.91 -19.86
N THR A 136 10.28 9.18 -21.10
CA THR A 136 9.51 8.84 -22.32
C THR A 136 9.13 7.37 -22.36
N ASN A 137 10.08 6.45 -22.13
CA ASN A 137 9.81 5.02 -22.16
C ASN A 137 8.81 4.59 -21.06
N THR A 138 8.89 5.23 -19.89
CA THR A 138 7.96 5.00 -18.78
C THR A 138 6.53 5.28 -19.20
N TYR A 139 6.28 6.43 -19.83
CA TYR A 139 4.93 6.80 -20.25
C TYR A 139 4.42 6.05 -21.47
N LEU A 140 5.29 5.69 -22.42
CA LEU A 140 4.90 4.78 -23.52
C LEU A 140 4.42 3.42 -22.97
N GLY A 141 5.17 2.85 -22.02
CA GLY A 141 4.79 1.60 -21.37
C GLY A 141 3.49 1.72 -20.56
N THR A 142 3.35 2.78 -19.76
CA THR A 142 2.15 3.04 -18.97
C THR A 142 0.91 3.20 -19.85
N VAL A 143 1.00 3.94 -20.97
CA VAL A 143 -0.15 4.09 -21.89
C VAL A 143 -0.47 2.79 -22.60
N ALA A 144 0.54 2.04 -23.02
CA ALA A 144 0.30 0.72 -23.60
C ALA A 144 -0.47 -0.18 -22.61
N ALA A 145 -0.11 -0.16 -21.32
CA ALA A 145 -0.83 -0.92 -20.30
C ALA A 145 -2.26 -0.38 -20.13
N GLN A 146 -2.42 0.93 -20.00
CA GLN A 146 -3.71 1.58 -19.80
C GLN A 146 -4.70 1.31 -20.94
N VAL A 147 -4.24 1.35 -22.20
CA VAL A 147 -5.11 1.21 -23.37
C VAL A 147 -5.42 -0.26 -23.66
N PHE A 148 -4.43 -1.13 -23.58
CA PHE A 148 -4.60 -2.51 -24.06
C PHE A 148 -4.96 -3.51 -22.96
N ALA A 149 -4.46 -3.33 -21.73
CA ALA A 149 -4.70 -4.29 -20.64
C ALA A 149 -6.17 -4.49 -20.23
N PRO A 150 -7.06 -3.48 -20.32
CA PRO A 150 -8.49 -3.69 -20.06
C PRO A 150 -9.16 -4.67 -21.04
N HIS A 151 -8.54 -4.96 -22.18
CA HIS A 151 -9.04 -5.88 -23.20
C HIS A 151 -8.48 -7.30 -23.05
N PHE A 152 -7.69 -7.56 -22.00
CA PHE A 152 -7.19 -8.89 -21.72
C PHE A 152 -8.26 -9.73 -21.04
N ALA A 153 -8.42 -10.97 -21.47
CA ALA A 153 -9.30 -11.94 -20.85
C ALA A 153 -8.47 -13.03 -20.15
N ASP A 154 -9.11 -13.71 -19.21
CA ASP A 154 -8.52 -14.86 -18.53
C ASP A 154 -8.05 -15.93 -19.53
N GLY A 155 -6.83 -16.41 -19.34
CA GLY A 155 -6.17 -17.39 -20.20
C GLY A 155 -5.48 -16.80 -21.43
N HIS A 156 -5.57 -15.48 -21.68
CA HIS A 156 -4.86 -14.87 -22.79
C HIS A 156 -3.35 -15.07 -22.70
N ARG A 157 -2.73 -15.28 -23.86
CA ARG A 157 -1.30 -15.50 -24.04
C ARG A 157 -0.64 -14.26 -24.65
N ILE A 158 0.31 -13.67 -23.94
CA ILE A 158 0.87 -12.36 -24.25
C ILE A 158 2.38 -12.49 -24.52
N GLY A 159 2.81 -12.20 -25.74
CA GLY A 159 4.22 -12.11 -26.11
C GLY A 159 4.83 -10.77 -25.71
N LEU A 160 5.96 -10.77 -25.00
CA LEU A 160 6.70 -9.56 -24.64
C LEU A 160 8.08 -9.57 -25.29
N GLY A 161 8.45 -8.48 -25.96
CA GLY A 161 9.82 -8.19 -26.39
C GLY A 161 10.69 -7.62 -25.28
N GLY A 162 11.90 -7.21 -25.63
CA GLY A 162 12.79 -6.46 -24.74
C GLY A 162 12.58 -4.95 -24.83
N GLY A 163 13.30 -4.22 -23.98
CA GLY A 163 13.42 -2.77 -24.01
C GLY A 163 12.77 -2.05 -22.82
N ARG A 164 13.24 -0.82 -22.57
CA ARG A 164 12.80 0.02 -21.44
C ARG A 164 11.29 0.27 -21.43
N ALA A 165 10.69 0.51 -22.59
CA ALA A 165 9.24 0.74 -22.71
C ALA A 165 8.41 -0.53 -22.41
N ILE A 166 8.93 -1.72 -22.75
CA ILE A 166 8.27 -3.00 -22.44
C ILE A 166 8.36 -3.32 -20.95
N VAL A 167 9.50 -3.05 -20.31
CA VAL A 167 9.63 -3.15 -18.84
C VAL A 167 8.65 -2.20 -18.14
N ALA A 168 8.52 -0.96 -18.64
CA ALA A 168 7.55 0.00 -18.10
C ALA A 168 6.09 -0.48 -18.28
N PHE A 169 5.77 -1.06 -19.45
CA PHE A 169 4.47 -1.71 -19.68
C PHE A 169 4.20 -2.81 -18.66
N ALA A 170 5.16 -3.72 -18.47
CA ALA A 170 5.05 -4.83 -17.52
C ALA A 170 4.82 -4.33 -16.08
N LYS A 171 5.55 -3.29 -15.63
CA LYS A 171 5.36 -2.70 -14.30
C LYS A 171 4.00 -2.03 -14.12
N ALA A 172 3.46 -1.41 -15.16
CA ALA A 172 2.16 -0.74 -15.14
C ALA A 172 0.98 -1.72 -15.25
N LEU A 173 1.18 -2.85 -15.94
CA LEU A 173 0.13 -3.81 -16.31
C LEU A 173 -0.82 -4.21 -15.17
N PRO A 174 -0.34 -4.56 -13.94
CA PRO A 174 -1.23 -5.06 -12.90
C PRO A 174 -2.27 -4.03 -12.43
N GLN A 175 -2.03 -2.73 -12.68
CA GLN A 175 -2.95 -1.64 -12.33
C GLN A 175 -4.14 -1.53 -13.28
N PHE A 176 -4.01 -2.00 -14.53
CA PHE A 176 -4.98 -1.77 -15.60
C PHE A 176 -5.70 -3.03 -16.08
N THR A 177 -5.14 -4.22 -15.84
CA THR A 177 -5.79 -5.47 -16.21
C THR A 177 -6.77 -5.96 -15.14
N THR A 178 -7.95 -6.38 -15.58
CA THR A 178 -8.96 -7.09 -14.79
C THR A 178 -8.81 -8.61 -14.85
N ALA A 179 -8.05 -9.12 -15.83
CA ALA A 179 -7.77 -10.55 -15.96
C ALA A 179 -6.97 -11.04 -14.76
N ARG A 180 -7.38 -12.21 -14.25
CA ARG A 180 -6.75 -12.89 -13.12
C ARG A 180 -5.75 -13.92 -13.59
N ARG A 181 -5.94 -14.52 -14.76
CA ARG A 181 -5.05 -15.54 -15.32
C ARG A 181 -4.48 -15.11 -16.65
N LEU A 182 -3.15 -14.98 -16.74
CA LEU A 182 -2.45 -14.59 -17.97
C LEU A 182 -1.16 -15.39 -18.12
N HIS A 183 -0.83 -15.77 -19.37
CA HIS A 183 0.41 -16.46 -19.69
C HIS A 183 1.31 -15.56 -20.53
N PHE A 184 2.52 -15.27 -20.06
CA PHE A 184 3.47 -14.41 -20.73
C PHE A 184 4.55 -15.21 -21.45
N TYR A 185 4.89 -14.81 -22.66
CA TYR A 185 5.90 -15.46 -23.49
C TYR A 185 7.03 -14.47 -23.79
N ALA A 186 8.26 -14.80 -23.38
CA ALA A 186 9.42 -14.01 -23.74
C ALA A 186 9.68 -14.15 -25.25
N LEU A 187 9.75 -13.04 -25.98
CA LEU A 187 10.14 -12.99 -27.40
C LEU A 187 11.63 -12.72 -27.58
N THR A 188 12.32 -12.33 -26.51
CA THR A 188 13.77 -12.17 -26.43
C THR A 188 14.26 -12.61 -25.06
N ARG A 189 15.38 -13.32 -25.03
CA ARG A 189 16.02 -13.78 -23.79
C ARG A 189 17.53 -13.58 -23.88
N PHE A 190 18.14 -13.05 -22.84
CA PHE A 190 19.59 -12.95 -22.71
C PHE A 190 20.14 -14.04 -21.80
N ARG A 191 21.17 -14.78 -22.25
CA ARG A 191 21.85 -15.84 -21.47
C ARG A 191 23.27 -15.49 -21.04
N GLY A 192 23.73 -14.27 -21.28
CA GLY A 192 25.04 -13.83 -20.83
C GLY A 192 25.05 -13.43 -19.34
N PRO A 193 26.24 -13.22 -18.76
CA PRO A 193 26.40 -12.83 -17.36
C PRO A 193 25.98 -11.37 -17.06
N LEU A 194 25.77 -10.54 -18.09
CA LEU A 194 25.36 -9.14 -17.93
C LEU A 194 23.88 -8.98 -17.57
N VAL A 195 23.60 -8.36 -16.42
CA VAL A 195 22.24 -8.15 -15.91
C VAL A 195 21.62 -6.81 -16.38
N PHE A 196 22.37 -5.95 -17.08
CA PHE A 196 21.94 -4.58 -17.40
C PHE A 196 21.01 -4.43 -18.61
N VAL A 197 20.89 -5.43 -19.47
CA VAL A 197 19.99 -5.33 -20.64
C VAL A 197 18.55 -5.64 -20.25
N ALA A 198 17.64 -4.69 -20.50
CA ALA A 198 16.20 -4.88 -20.36
C ALA A 198 15.68 -5.85 -21.44
N ASP A 199 15.64 -7.15 -21.15
CA ASP A 199 15.03 -8.17 -22.01
C ASP A 199 13.66 -8.60 -21.49
N ALA A 200 12.98 -9.45 -22.28
CA ALA A 200 11.62 -9.88 -21.95
C ALA A 200 11.57 -10.77 -20.71
N GLU A 201 12.59 -11.60 -20.47
CA GLU A 201 12.69 -12.42 -19.26
C GLU A 201 12.59 -11.54 -18.01
N LYS A 202 13.39 -10.48 -17.92
CA LYS A 202 13.34 -9.55 -16.78
C LYS A 202 11.98 -8.86 -16.64
N ALA A 203 11.38 -8.42 -17.75
CA ALA A 203 10.06 -7.79 -17.71
C ALA A 203 8.98 -8.74 -17.15
N ILE A 204 9.00 -10.02 -17.58
CA ILE A 204 8.06 -11.05 -17.11
C ILE A 204 8.33 -11.41 -15.64
N SER A 205 9.60 -11.59 -15.27
CA SER A 205 9.98 -11.90 -13.89
C SER A 205 9.54 -10.80 -12.91
N GLU A 206 9.84 -9.54 -13.22
CA GLU A 206 9.43 -8.39 -12.41
C GLU A 206 7.91 -8.29 -12.27
N LEU A 207 7.17 -8.49 -13.37
CA LEU A 207 5.71 -8.49 -13.37
C LEU A 207 5.13 -9.57 -12.42
N ILE A 208 5.65 -10.79 -12.48
CA ILE A 208 5.16 -11.90 -11.65
C ILE A 208 5.47 -11.63 -10.17
N VAL A 209 6.66 -11.13 -9.87
CA VAL A 209 7.07 -10.76 -8.51
C VAL A 209 6.19 -9.63 -7.95
N ASP A 210 5.99 -8.56 -8.72
CA ASP A 210 5.16 -7.41 -8.32
C ASP A 210 3.72 -7.82 -8.03
N CYS A 211 3.14 -8.71 -8.84
CA CYS A 211 1.80 -9.24 -8.62
C CYS A 211 1.70 -10.04 -7.31
N ARG A 212 2.66 -10.96 -7.08
CA ARG A 212 2.70 -11.75 -5.84
C ARG A 212 2.92 -10.89 -4.60
N TRP A 213 3.76 -9.85 -4.69
CA TRP A 213 4.00 -8.96 -3.57
C TRP A 213 2.73 -8.20 -3.16
N ARG A 214 1.96 -7.69 -4.14
CA ARG A 214 0.71 -6.96 -3.86
C ARG A 214 -0.38 -7.83 -3.23
N GLN A 215 -0.35 -9.16 -3.41
CA GLN A 215 -1.29 -10.07 -2.74
C GLN A 215 -1.10 -10.06 -1.21
N PHE A 216 0.13 -9.90 -0.72
CA PHE A 216 0.40 -9.79 0.72
C PHE A 216 -0.17 -8.49 1.34
N ASP A 217 -0.45 -7.48 0.52
CA ASP A 217 -1.08 -6.22 0.90
C ASP A 217 -2.63 -6.26 0.78
N GLY A 218 -3.22 -7.44 0.55
CA GLY A 218 -4.67 -7.65 0.50
C GLY A 218 -5.32 -7.34 -0.86
N ALA A 219 -4.53 -7.24 -1.94
CA ALA A 219 -5.06 -7.16 -3.30
C ALA A 219 -5.62 -8.52 -3.77
N GLU A 220 -6.51 -8.51 -4.78
CA GLU A 220 -7.05 -9.73 -5.38
C GLU A 220 -5.94 -10.65 -5.94
N GLU A 221 -6.14 -11.96 -5.81
CA GLU A 221 -5.23 -12.98 -6.32
C GLU A 221 -5.20 -12.97 -7.86
N LYS A 222 -3.98 -12.91 -8.41
CA LYS A 222 -3.68 -12.94 -9.84
C LYS A 222 -2.65 -14.04 -10.08
N ASP A 223 -2.98 -14.97 -10.95
CA ASP A 223 -2.19 -16.14 -11.31
C ASP A 223 -1.54 -15.92 -12.69
N PHE A 224 -0.33 -15.36 -12.67
CA PHE A 224 0.43 -15.04 -13.87
C PHE A 224 1.60 -16.01 -14.03
N GLU A 225 1.75 -16.56 -15.24
CA GLU A 225 2.80 -17.51 -15.59
C GLU A 225 3.72 -16.98 -16.70
N GLY A 226 4.97 -17.45 -16.75
CA GLY A 226 5.97 -17.01 -17.72
C GLY A 226 6.66 -18.17 -18.46
N VAL A 227 6.63 -18.15 -19.79
CA VAL A 227 7.39 -19.04 -20.67
C VAL A 227 8.58 -18.26 -21.25
N LEU A 228 9.79 -18.66 -20.84
CA LEU A 228 10.99 -17.86 -21.10
C LEU A 228 11.75 -18.23 -22.38
N ASN A 229 11.47 -19.38 -23.01
CA ASN A 229 12.18 -19.79 -24.22
C ASN A 229 11.53 -19.17 -25.48
N PRO A 230 12.17 -18.19 -26.14
CA PRO A 230 11.55 -17.51 -27.28
C PRO A 230 11.48 -18.36 -28.55
N ARG A 231 12.27 -19.45 -28.63
CA ARG A 231 12.38 -20.28 -29.84
C ARG A 231 11.21 -21.24 -30.03
N VAL A 232 10.44 -21.51 -28.97
CA VAL A 232 9.29 -22.43 -29.02
C VAL A 232 7.98 -21.71 -29.32
N THR A 233 7.95 -20.38 -29.21
CA THR A 233 6.75 -19.56 -29.39
C THR A 233 6.25 -19.59 -30.84
N LYS A 234 4.96 -19.82 -31.02
CA LYS A 234 4.28 -19.76 -32.33
C LYS A 234 3.26 -18.61 -32.36
N GLY A 235 3.10 -17.94 -33.50
CA GLY A 235 2.20 -16.77 -33.60
C GLY A 235 0.74 -17.14 -33.36
N GLN A 236 0.32 -18.31 -33.84
CA GLN A 236 -1.03 -18.87 -33.61
C GLN A 236 -1.37 -19.13 -32.13
N GLU A 237 -0.38 -19.16 -31.23
CA GLU A 237 -0.60 -19.39 -29.80
C GLU A 237 -0.80 -18.09 -29.03
N LEU A 238 -0.35 -16.95 -29.53
CA LEU A 238 -0.38 -15.67 -28.81
C LEU A 238 -1.60 -14.84 -29.18
N ASP A 239 -2.30 -14.27 -28.19
CA ASP A 239 -3.43 -13.37 -28.38
C ASP A 239 -2.97 -11.91 -28.56
N TRP A 240 -1.86 -11.54 -27.90
CA TRP A 240 -1.27 -10.21 -27.92
C TRP A 240 0.24 -10.29 -28.04
N ALA A 241 0.87 -9.31 -28.68
CA ALA A 241 2.32 -9.12 -28.59
C ALA A 241 2.69 -7.65 -28.41
N PHE A 242 3.67 -7.38 -27.55
CA PHE A 242 4.22 -6.04 -27.29
C PHE A 242 5.72 -6.04 -27.59
N ILE A 243 6.15 -5.15 -28.48
CA ILE A 243 7.55 -5.10 -28.93
C ILE A 243 8.09 -3.66 -28.90
N GLY A 244 9.37 -3.51 -28.58
CA GLY A 244 10.09 -2.26 -28.81
C GLY A 244 10.60 -2.18 -30.25
N ILE A 245 10.69 -0.97 -30.80
CA ILE A 245 11.45 -0.70 -32.04
C ILE A 245 12.66 0.17 -31.67
N GLY A 246 13.86 -0.36 -31.93
CA GLY A 246 15.13 0.33 -31.72
C GLY A 246 15.58 1.07 -32.98
N ALA A 247 16.09 2.30 -32.83
CA ALA A 247 16.83 2.97 -33.88
C ALA A 247 18.33 2.69 -33.68
N LEU A 248 19.05 2.36 -34.76
CA LEU A 248 20.47 2.02 -34.62
C LEU A 248 21.31 3.22 -34.13
N ALA A 249 20.91 4.44 -34.51
CA ALA A 249 21.55 5.68 -34.08
C ALA A 249 21.39 5.97 -32.59
N ASP A 250 20.31 5.48 -31.96
CA ASP A 250 19.98 5.70 -30.56
C ASP A 250 19.28 4.47 -29.97
N ASN A 251 20.08 3.40 -29.79
CA ASN A 251 19.62 2.15 -29.20
C ASN A 251 20.01 2.08 -27.72
N SER A 252 19.08 1.64 -26.87
CA SER A 252 19.27 1.63 -25.41
C SER A 252 20.34 0.66 -24.93
N TRP A 253 20.75 -0.29 -25.75
CA TRP A 253 21.84 -1.22 -25.42
C TRP A 253 23.16 -0.86 -26.09
N ARG A 254 23.24 0.29 -26.78
CA ARG A 254 24.44 0.73 -27.50
C ARG A 254 25.65 0.92 -26.60
N GLU A 255 25.44 1.34 -25.36
CA GLU A 255 26.49 1.48 -24.36
C GLU A 255 27.11 0.13 -23.93
N TYR A 256 26.43 -0.98 -24.21
CA TYR A 256 26.89 -2.34 -23.90
C TYR A 256 27.38 -3.10 -25.16
N ALA A 257 27.68 -2.37 -26.23
CA ALA A 257 28.02 -2.98 -27.52
C ALA A 257 29.25 -3.91 -27.42
N ASP A 258 30.27 -3.48 -26.69
CA ASP A 258 31.53 -4.21 -26.56
C ASP A 258 31.33 -5.50 -25.78
N GLU A 259 30.58 -5.44 -24.67
CA GLU A 259 30.26 -6.60 -23.85
C GLU A 259 29.33 -7.59 -24.55
N LEU A 260 28.48 -7.08 -25.44
CA LEU A 260 27.60 -7.88 -26.29
C LEU A 260 28.26 -8.34 -27.60
N VAL A 261 29.52 -7.96 -27.82
CA VAL A 261 30.32 -8.28 -29.01
C VAL A 261 29.57 -7.89 -30.29
N PHE A 262 29.03 -6.66 -30.33
CA PHE A 262 28.25 -6.14 -31.45
C PHE A 262 28.88 -4.90 -32.07
N ASP A 263 29.15 -4.97 -33.38
CA ASP A 263 29.74 -3.87 -34.14
C ASP A 263 28.65 -2.97 -34.77
N PHE A 264 28.33 -1.87 -34.07
CA PHE A 264 27.41 -0.84 -34.58
C PHE A 264 27.92 -0.17 -35.87
N SER A 265 29.23 -0.03 -36.06
CA SER A 265 29.80 0.59 -37.26
C SER A 265 29.56 -0.31 -38.48
N ALA A 266 29.81 -1.61 -38.35
CA ALA A 266 29.51 -2.59 -39.39
C ALA A 266 28.01 -2.64 -39.70
N ALA A 267 27.15 -2.64 -38.68
CA ALA A 267 25.70 -2.62 -38.85
C ALA A 267 25.23 -1.37 -39.62
N GLN A 268 25.76 -0.20 -39.29
CA GLN A 268 25.44 1.05 -39.97
C GLN A 268 25.96 1.06 -41.42
N LYS A 269 27.19 0.57 -41.66
CA LYS A 269 27.75 0.40 -43.01
C LYS A 269 26.96 -0.60 -43.85
N ALA A 270 26.33 -1.60 -43.23
CA ALA A 270 25.43 -2.53 -43.89
C ALA A 270 24.06 -1.91 -44.23
N GLY A 271 23.80 -0.68 -43.79
CA GLY A 271 22.59 0.08 -44.09
C GLY A 271 21.47 -0.07 -43.06
N ALA A 272 21.71 -0.72 -41.92
CA ALA A 272 20.68 -0.89 -40.89
C ALA A 272 20.33 0.45 -40.22
N VAL A 273 19.03 0.69 -40.05
CA VAL A 273 18.49 1.85 -39.33
C VAL A 273 17.52 1.46 -38.20
N ALA A 274 16.94 0.27 -38.29
CA ALA A 274 15.98 -0.27 -37.34
C ALA A 274 16.41 -1.62 -36.78
N GLU A 275 15.93 -1.90 -35.57
CA GLU A 275 16.02 -3.18 -34.90
C GLU A 275 14.67 -3.56 -34.26
N VAL A 276 14.24 -4.80 -34.48
CA VAL A 276 13.07 -5.41 -33.83
C VAL A 276 13.41 -6.85 -33.43
N LEU A 277 13.40 -7.15 -32.13
CA LEU A 277 13.79 -8.46 -31.58
C LEU A 277 15.18 -8.92 -32.05
N PHE A 278 16.12 -7.98 -32.15
CA PHE A 278 17.47 -8.12 -32.71
C PHE A 278 17.53 -8.56 -34.18
N HIS A 279 16.45 -8.35 -34.94
CA HIS A 279 16.47 -8.39 -36.40
C HIS A 279 16.59 -6.97 -36.94
N PHE A 280 17.51 -6.76 -37.87
CA PHE A 280 17.85 -5.43 -38.37
C PHE A 280 17.19 -5.15 -39.72
N PHE A 281 16.88 -3.87 -39.97
CA PHE A 281 16.22 -3.44 -41.21
C PHE A 281 16.85 -2.17 -41.78
N SER A 282 16.91 -2.13 -43.10
CA SER A 282 17.25 -0.96 -43.92
C SER A 282 16.07 0.03 -44.02
N PRO A 283 16.28 1.29 -44.48
CA PRO A 283 15.23 2.31 -44.55
C PRO A 283 14.00 1.94 -45.41
N ASP A 284 14.17 1.03 -46.35
CA ASP A 284 13.12 0.47 -47.21
C ASP A 284 12.36 -0.69 -46.56
N GLY A 285 12.79 -1.15 -45.39
CA GLY A 285 12.22 -2.27 -44.64
C GLY A 285 12.75 -3.64 -45.05
N ALA A 286 13.71 -3.71 -45.98
CA ALA A 286 14.39 -4.96 -46.32
C ALA A 286 15.47 -5.30 -45.27
N PRO A 287 15.91 -6.56 -45.17
CA PRO A 287 17.13 -6.89 -44.44
C PRO A 287 18.35 -6.12 -44.99
N PRO A 288 19.33 -5.77 -44.16
CA PRO A 288 20.59 -5.16 -44.59
C PRO A 288 21.29 -5.99 -45.67
N ALA A 289 21.99 -5.32 -46.59
CA ALA A 289 22.63 -5.95 -47.74
C ALA A 289 23.69 -6.99 -47.34
N ARG A 290 24.28 -6.82 -46.15
CA ARG A 290 25.18 -7.80 -45.53
C ARG A 290 24.54 -8.31 -44.24
N PRO A 291 24.58 -9.63 -43.96
CA PRO A 291 24.11 -10.17 -42.70
C PRO A 291 24.78 -9.49 -41.51
N ILE A 292 23.98 -9.05 -40.55
CA ILE A 292 24.45 -8.50 -39.28
C ILE A 292 24.36 -9.62 -38.25
N VAL A 293 25.47 -9.91 -37.58
CA VAL A 293 25.50 -10.88 -36.50
C VAL A 293 24.75 -10.30 -35.30
N ALA A 294 23.75 -11.01 -34.80
CA ALA A 294 23.02 -10.59 -33.60
C ALA A 294 23.96 -10.55 -32.38
N PRO A 295 23.71 -9.67 -31.40
CA PRO A 295 24.58 -9.59 -30.22
C PRO A 295 24.66 -10.94 -29.48
N LEU A 296 25.84 -11.24 -28.94
CA LEU A 296 26.12 -12.54 -28.33
C LEU A 296 25.21 -12.80 -27.13
N GLY A 297 24.73 -14.04 -26.99
CA GLY A 297 23.93 -14.46 -25.83
C GLY A 297 22.44 -14.17 -25.92
N PHE A 298 21.95 -13.53 -26.99
CA PHE A 298 20.51 -13.37 -27.22
C PHE A 298 19.88 -14.55 -27.94
N GLU A 299 18.78 -15.04 -27.37
CA GLU A 299 17.80 -15.88 -28.05
C GLU A 299 16.60 -15.02 -28.42
N THR A 300 16.12 -15.14 -29.65
CA THR A 300 15.01 -14.32 -30.14
C THR A 300 13.97 -15.16 -30.85
N ALA A 301 12.72 -14.72 -30.75
CA ALA A 301 11.63 -15.30 -31.51
C ALA A 301 11.82 -15.00 -33.01
N ARG A 302 11.34 -15.90 -33.86
CA ARG A 302 11.36 -15.67 -35.31
C ARG A 302 10.37 -14.56 -35.66
N LEU A 303 10.72 -13.69 -36.61
CA LEU A 303 9.80 -12.66 -37.10
C LEU A 303 8.50 -13.23 -37.68
N SER A 304 8.49 -14.50 -38.10
CA SER A 304 7.30 -15.21 -38.54
C SER A 304 6.21 -15.26 -37.46
N VAL A 305 6.57 -15.26 -36.17
CA VAL A 305 5.62 -15.20 -35.06
C VAL A 305 4.78 -13.92 -35.13
N LEU A 306 5.43 -12.77 -35.26
CA LEU A 306 4.75 -11.47 -35.35
C LEU A 306 3.93 -11.34 -36.64
N ARG A 307 4.51 -11.78 -37.77
CA ARG A 307 3.83 -11.76 -39.08
C ARG A 307 2.57 -12.61 -39.08
N GLU A 308 2.65 -13.80 -38.48
CA GLU A 308 1.52 -14.70 -38.34
C GLU A 308 0.42 -14.07 -37.46
N MET A 309 0.78 -13.45 -36.33
CA MET A 309 -0.19 -12.73 -35.50
C MET A 309 -0.90 -11.61 -36.27
N VAL A 310 -0.15 -10.76 -36.98
CA VAL A 310 -0.75 -9.67 -37.77
C VAL A 310 -1.65 -10.22 -38.87
N ARG A 311 -1.24 -11.30 -39.56
CA ARG A 311 -2.04 -12.00 -40.58
C ARG A 311 -3.35 -12.56 -40.00
N LEU A 312 -3.30 -13.13 -38.80
CA LEU A 312 -4.47 -13.62 -38.06
C LEU A 312 -5.32 -12.47 -37.49
N GLY A 313 -4.89 -11.22 -37.69
CA GLY A 313 -5.56 -10.05 -37.16
C GLY A 313 -5.49 -9.94 -35.65
N ARG A 314 -4.45 -10.48 -35.02
CA ARG A 314 -4.18 -10.30 -33.61
C ARG A 314 -3.36 -9.02 -33.38
N PRO A 315 -3.53 -8.33 -32.24
CA PRO A 315 -2.79 -7.11 -31.97
C PRO A 315 -1.30 -7.39 -31.73
N VAL A 316 -0.47 -6.75 -32.53
CA VAL A 316 0.98 -6.64 -32.29
C VAL A 316 1.29 -5.16 -32.14
N VAL A 317 1.59 -4.78 -30.90
CA VAL A 317 1.73 -3.42 -30.43
C VAL A 317 3.21 -3.05 -30.38
N ALA A 318 3.62 -2.12 -31.24
CA ALA A 318 4.95 -1.54 -31.23
C ALA A 318 5.02 -0.32 -30.30
N LEU A 319 6.05 -0.24 -29.47
CA LEU A 319 6.34 0.90 -28.60
C LEU A 319 7.63 1.58 -29.07
N ALA A 320 7.52 2.84 -29.50
CA ALA A 320 8.67 3.64 -29.92
C ALA A 320 8.35 5.13 -29.83
N GLY A 321 9.21 5.91 -29.17
CA GLY A 321 9.11 7.37 -29.09
C GLY A 321 10.47 8.02 -29.30
N GLY A 322 10.43 9.32 -29.59
CA GLY A 322 11.57 10.13 -30.00
C GLY A 322 11.61 10.34 -31.50
N LYS A 323 11.88 11.58 -31.92
CA LYS A 323 11.92 12.00 -33.32
C LYS A 323 12.90 11.15 -34.15
N GLU A 324 14.03 10.80 -33.55
CA GLU A 324 15.09 9.98 -34.12
C GLU A 324 14.63 8.54 -34.42
N LYS A 325 13.62 8.02 -33.72
CA LYS A 325 13.09 6.67 -33.96
C LYS A 325 12.07 6.59 -35.08
N ALA A 326 11.57 7.72 -35.59
CA ALA A 326 10.61 7.71 -36.68
C ALA A 326 11.12 6.97 -37.92
N ILE A 327 12.42 7.08 -38.26
CA ILE A 327 13.02 6.33 -39.37
C ILE A 327 12.99 4.81 -39.12
N ALA A 328 13.20 4.38 -37.87
CA ALA A 328 13.20 2.98 -37.51
C ALA A 328 11.78 2.39 -37.53
N VAL A 329 10.80 3.14 -37.02
CA VAL A 329 9.38 2.79 -37.11
C VAL A 329 8.94 2.65 -38.57
N LEU A 330 9.39 3.56 -39.45
CA LEU A 330 9.10 3.48 -40.89
C LEU A 330 9.75 2.28 -41.56
N ALA A 331 11.00 1.96 -41.23
CA ALA A 331 11.66 0.77 -41.75
C ALA A 331 10.91 -0.50 -41.34
N ALA A 332 10.54 -0.63 -40.06
CA ALA A 332 9.74 -1.74 -39.56
C ALA A 332 8.34 -1.80 -40.19
N TYR A 333 7.69 -0.66 -40.44
CA TYR A 333 6.41 -0.61 -41.15
C TYR A 333 6.56 -1.08 -42.61
N ARG A 334 7.61 -0.61 -43.31
CA ARG A 334 7.87 -0.93 -44.71
C ARG A 334 8.31 -2.38 -44.93
N SER A 335 8.76 -3.09 -43.89
CA SER A 335 9.10 -4.51 -43.99
C SER A 335 7.94 -5.37 -44.48
N ARG A 336 6.70 -4.86 -44.42
CA ARG A 336 5.52 -5.46 -45.06
C ARG A 336 5.75 -5.81 -46.53
N ARG A 337 6.54 -4.99 -47.24
CA ARG A 337 6.89 -5.17 -48.66
C ARG A 337 7.83 -6.36 -48.90
N ALA A 338 8.57 -6.80 -47.87
CA ALA A 338 9.62 -7.83 -47.98
C ALA A 338 9.28 -9.15 -47.24
N GLY A 339 8.08 -9.28 -46.66
CA GLY A 339 7.68 -10.52 -46.01
C GLY A 339 6.46 -10.45 -45.09
N GLY A 340 5.68 -9.37 -45.14
CA GLY A 340 4.50 -9.19 -44.29
C GLY A 340 4.74 -8.26 -43.10
N ALA A 341 3.65 -7.65 -42.62
CA ALA A 341 3.68 -6.66 -41.55
C ALA A 341 4.12 -7.28 -40.22
N LEU A 342 4.96 -6.55 -39.48
CA LEU A 342 5.46 -6.97 -38.17
C LEU A 342 4.58 -6.49 -37.01
N PHE A 343 3.85 -5.39 -37.21
CA PHE A 343 2.96 -4.82 -36.21
C PHE A 343 1.76 -4.18 -36.88
N ASN A 344 0.68 -4.02 -36.12
CA ASN A 344 -0.55 -3.36 -36.56
C ASN A 344 -1.08 -2.35 -35.55
N CYS A 345 -0.44 -2.21 -34.39
CA CYS A 345 -0.72 -1.16 -33.41
C CYS A 345 0.58 -0.43 -33.05
N LEU A 346 0.51 0.89 -32.85
CA LEU A 346 1.67 1.71 -32.49
C LEU A 346 1.36 2.57 -31.27
N VAL A 347 2.26 2.59 -30.29
CA VAL A 347 2.29 3.54 -29.18
C VAL A 347 3.55 4.38 -29.31
N THR A 348 3.35 5.69 -29.46
CA THR A 348 4.44 6.63 -29.75
C THR A 348 4.22 7.96 -29.06
N ASP A 349 5.19 8.87 -29.15
CA ASP A 349 5.07 10.24 -28.64
C ASP A 349 4.80 11.25 -29.77
N GLU A 350 4.46 12.47 -29.38
CA GLU A 350 4.10 13.58 -30.27
C GLU A 350 5.20 13.89 -31.30
N ASP A 351 6.47 13.84 -30.90
CA ASP A 351 7.60 14.18 -31.77
C ASP A 351 7.84 13.10 -32.83
N CYS A 352 7.77 11.82 -32.44
CA CYS A 352 7.86 10.71 -33.38
C CYS A 352 6.63 10.69 -34.31
N ALA A 353 5.41 10.88 -33.79
CA ALA A 353 4.20 10.95 -34.59
C ALA A 353 4.23 12.08 -35.63
N ALA A 354 4.67 13.28 -35.23
CA ALA A 354 4.82 14.41 -36.14
C ALA A 354 5.83 14.12 -37.26
N GLU A 355 6.96 13.49 -36.92
CA GLU A 355 7.98 13.11 -37.90
C GLU A 355 7.50 11.99 -38.83
N LEU A 356 6.68 11.05 -38.34
CA LEU A 356 6.01 10.05 -39.18
C LEU A 356 5.06 10.71 -40.19
N LEU A 357 4.26 11.69 -39.78
CA LEU A 357 3.38 12.43 -40.72
C LEU A 357 4.17 13.20 -41.77
N ARG A 358 5.28 13.84 -41.37
CA ARG A 358 6.15 14.59 -42.29
C ARG A 358 6.76 13.70 -43.38
N ARG A 359 6.99 12.43 -43.06
CA ARG A 359 7.61 11.43 -43.94
C ARG A 359 6.61 10.53 -44.68
N ALA A 360 5.31 10.75 -44.48
CA ALA A 360 4.28 9.99 -45.18
C ALA A 360 4.32 10.26 -46.70
N GLU A 361 3.79 9.32 -47.48
CA GLU A 361 3.67 9.48 -48.94
C GLU A 361 2.77 10.67 -49.30
N ASN A 362 1.77 10.95 -48.47
CA ASN A 362 0.96 12.17 -48.50
C ASN A 362 1.23 12.98 -47.21
N PRO A 363 2.24 13.87 -47.19
CA PRO A 363 2.57 14.64 -46.01
C PRO A 363 1.40 15.51 -45.59
N ARG A 364 1.03 15.43 -44.32
CA ARG A 364 0.12 16.38 -43.67
C ARG A 364 0.92 17.27 -42.74
N GLN A 365 0.58 18.55 -42.65
CA GLN A 365 1.23 19.38 -41.65
C GLN A 365 0.68 19.01 -40.28
N PHE A 366 1.56 18.96 -39.29
CA PHE A 366 1.16 18.79 -37.89
C PHE A 366 0.15 19.87 -37.44
N ALA A 367 0.24 21.06 -38.03
CA ALA A 367 -0.69 22.17 -37.80
C ALA A 367 -2.12 21.89 -38.28
N ASP A 368 -2.30 21.01 -39.28
CA ASP A 368 -3.61 20.67 -39.85
C ASP A 368 -4.37 19.65 -38.99
N VAL A 369 -3.71 19.03 -38.01
CA VAL A 369 -4.34 18.07 -37.11
C VAL A 369 -5.36 18.81 -36.23
N PRO A 370 -6.61 18.35 -36.10
CA PRO A 370 -7.63 19.04 -35.33
C PRO A 370 -7.26 19.29 -33.85
N ARG A 371 -7.94 20.27 -33.24
CA ARG A 371 -7.97 20.53 -31.80
C ARG A 371 -6.60 20.70 -31.11
N ARG A 372 -5.56 21.17 -31.83
CA ARG A 372 -4.22 21.39 -31.25
C ARG A 372 -4.22 22.29 -30.01
N ALA A 373 -5.07 23.31 -29.97
CA ALA A 373 -5.16 24.22 -28.82
C ALA A 373 -5.67 23.50 -27.54
N VAL A 374 -6.65 22.60 -27.69
CA VAL A 374 -7.18 21.79 -26.57
C VAL A 374 -6.12 20.79 -26.11
N TRP A 375 -5.47 20.12 -27.07
CA TRP A 375 -4.37 19.21 -26.79
C TRP A 375 -3.22 19.92 -26.05
N TRP A 376 -2.87 21.14 -26.46
CA TRP A 376 -1.83 21.94 -25.83
C TRP A 376 -2.11 22.16 -24.34
N GLU A 377 -3.33 22.53 -23.97
CA GLU A 377 -3.68 22.75 -22.56
C GLU A 377 -3.66 21.42 -21.77
N ARG A 378 -4.14 20.32 -22.35
CA ARG A 378 -4.07 18.97 -21.73
C ARG A 378 -2.64 18.48 -21.53
N LYS A 379 -1.78 18.69 -22.52
CA LYS A 379 -0.35 18.39 -22.48
C LYS A 379 0.36 19.18 -21.38
N HIS A 380 0.08 20.47 -21.22
CA HIS A 380 0.72 21.28 -20.19
C HIS A 380 0.27 20.93 -18.77
N ARG A 381 -0.98 20.48 -18.60
CA ARG A 381 -1.44 19.87 -17.34
C ARG A 381 -0.61 18.63 -16.98
N PHE A 382 -0.40 17.74 -17.95
CA PHE A 382 0.46 16.58 -17.79
C PHE A 382 1.91 16.96 -17.47
N PHE A 383 2.51 17.90 -18.19
CA PHE A 383 3.89 18.35 -17.91
C PHE A 383 4.04 18.94 -16.50
N ALA A 384 3.09 19.77 -16.07
CA ALA A 384 3.10 20.30 -14.72
C ALA A 384 3.05 19.18 -13.67
N ALA A 385 2.17 18.19 -13.86
CA ALA A 385 2.06 17.03 -12.99
C ALA A 385 3.35 16.19 -12.95
N HIS A 386 3.92 15.87 -14.11
CA HIS A 386 5.17 15.12 -14.23
C HIS A 386 6.32 15.83 -13.48
N LEU A 387 6.55 17.11 -13.75
CA LEU A 387 7.60 17.90 -13.11
C LEU A 387 7.40 18.05 -11.59
N LYS A 388 6.15 17.98 -11.12
CA LYS A 388 5.82 18.12 -9.71
C LYS A 388 5.98 16.83 -8.92
N TYR A 389 5.58 15.71 -9.50
CA TYR A 389 5.36 14.47 -8.75
C TYR A 389 6.22 13.28 -9.19
N ALA A 390 6.66 13.22 -10.46
CA ALA A 390 7.35 12.06 -11.02
C ALA A 390 8.86 12.25 -11.22
N THR A 391 9.34 13.49 -11.38
CA THR A 391 10.77 13.73 -11.55
C THR A 391 11.55 13.39 -10.26
N PRO A 392 12.79 12.87 -10.38
CA PRO A 392 13.64 12.58 -9.22
C PRO A 392 13.82 13.81 -8.32
N THR A 393 14.03 14.98 -8.92
CA THR A 393 14.05 16.28 -8.25
C THR A 393 12.71 16.97 -8.43
N ARG A 394 11.74 16.65 -7.55
CA ARG A 394 10.41 17.27 -7.55
C ARG A 394 10.52 18.80 -7.57
N LYS A 395 9.95 19.44 -8.59
CA LYS A 395 10.10 20.89 -8.81
C LYS A 395 9.12 21.72 -7.97
N THR A 396 9.53 22.93 -7.58
CA THR A 396 8.60 23.89 -6.97
C THR A 396 7.66 24.48 -8.04
N ASN A 397 6.55 25.07 -7.62
CA ASN A 397 5.64 25.72 -8.59
C ASN A 397 6.31 26.90 -9.31
N ALA A 398 7.34 27.51 -8.71
CA ALA A 398 8.13 28.55 -9.33
C ALA A 398 9.04 27.99 -10.43
N ASP A 399 9.69 26.86 -10.17
CA ASP A 399 10.57 26.21 -11.15
C ASP A 399 9.75 25.66 -12.32
N ILE A 400 8.58 25.06 -12.05
CA ILE A 400 7.67 24.59 -13.10
C ILE A 400 7.21 25.76 -13.98
N ALA A 401 6.88 26.90 -13.38
CA ALA A 401 6.50 28.11 -14.11
C ALA A 401 7.63 28.62 -15.03
N ALA A 402 8.88 28.58 -14.56
CA ALA A 402 10.04 28.95 -15.36
C ALA A 402 10.27 27.98 -16.53
N VAL A 403 10.25 26.67 -16.25
CA VAL A 403 10.46 25.61 -17.27
C VAL A 403 9.37 25.64 -18.34
N LEU A 404 8.11 25.72 -17.94
CA LEU A 404 6.96 25.73 -18.87
C LEU A 404 6.66 27.12 -19.45
N LYS A 405 7.45 28.14 -19.11
CA LYS A 405 7.26 29.54 -19.53
C LYS A 405 5.81 30.01 -19.31
N ALA A 406 5.25 29.70 -18.13
CA ALA A 406 3.86 29.97 -17.79
C ALA A 406 3.75 30.71 -16.44
N PRO A 407 2.75 31.58 -16.24
CA PRO A 407 2.54 32.23 -14.96
C PRO A 407 2.28 31.22 -13.82
N ARG A 408 2.79 31.48 -12.61
CA ARG A 408 2.61 30.60 -11.43
C ARG A 408 1.14 30.26 -11.15
N LYS A 409 0.22 31.22 -11.35
CA LYS A 409 -1.23 30.99 -11.21
C LYS A 409 -1.74 29.95 -12.21
N LYS A 410 -1.23 29.96 -13.45
CA LYS A 410 -1.59 28.99 -14.48
C LYS A 410 -1.06 27.59 -14.12
N VAL A 411 0.16 27.50 -13.62
CA VAL A 411 0.73 26.24 -13.11
C VAL A 411 -0.09 25.67 -11.94
N GLN A 412 -0.49 26.51 -10.99
CA GLN A 412 -1.36 26.08 -9.89
C GLN A 412 -2.69 25.54 -10.39
N ARG A 413 -3.30 26.20 -11.39
CA ARG A 413 -4.51 25.74 -12.04
C ARG A 413 -4.27 24.37 -12.72
N TRP A 414 -3.20 24.23 -13.49
CA TRP A 414 -2.87 22.97 -14.16
C TRP A 414 -2.67 21.80 -13.18
N LEU A 415 -1.96 22.02 -12.07
CA LEU A 415 -1.77 20.99 -11.05
C LEU A 415 -3.08 20.62 -10.35
N LYS A 416 -3.98 21.59 -10.19
CA LYS A 416 -5.33 21.35 -9.65
C LYS A 416 -6.14 20.48 -10.60
N GLU A 417 -6.26 20.92 -11.85
CA GLU A 417 -6.96 20.22 -12.92
C GLU A 417 -6.39 18.83 -13.21
N ALA A 418 -5.07 18.64 -13.10
CA ALA A 418 -4.45 17.34 -13.24
C ALA A 418 -4.82 16.37 -12.11
N ALA A 419 -5.08 16.84 -10.89
CA ALA A 419 -5.43 15.98 -9.76
C ALA A 419 -6.95 15.82 -9.56
N GLU A 420 -7.76 16.79 -10.01
CA GLU A 420 -9.22 16.77 -9.85
C GLU A 420 -9.96 16.35 -11.13
N GLY A 421 -9.31 16.43 -12.30
CA GLY A 421 -9.98 16.34 -13.59
C GLY A 421 -10.58 17.68 -14.04
N THR A 422 -11.17 17.70 -15.23
CA THR A 422 -11.84 18.90 -15.78
C THR A 422 -13.07 18.50 -16.60
N GLY A 423 -14.27 18.82 -16.12
CA GLY A 423 -15.51 18.44 -16.81
C GLY A 423 -15.57 16.93 -17.02
N ASP A 424 -15.55 16.49 -18.28
CA ASP A 424 -15.57 15.07 -18.68
C ASP A 424 -14.18 14.40 -18.65
N GLU A 425 -13.09 15.13 -18.42
CA GLU A 425 -11.75 14.55 -18.37
C GLU A 425 -11.42 14.03 -16.96
N PRO A 426 -11.03 12.75 -16.81
CA PRO A 426 -10.65 12.20 -15.51
C PRO A 426 -9.32 12.79 -15.01
N PRO A 427 -9.03 12.68 -13.70
CA PRO A 427 -7.74 13.05 -13.15
C PRO A 427 -6.56 12.40 -13.87
N LEU A 428 -5.52 13.19 -14.13
CA LEU A 428 -4.23 12.71 -14.65
C LEU A 428 -3.31 12.23 -13.52
N VAL A 429 -3.61 12.51 -12.26
CA VAL A 429 -2.79 12.12 -11.11
C VAL A 429 -3.66 11.54 -10.02
N SER A 430 -3.27 10.37 -9.53
CA SER A 430 -3.87 9.75 -8.34
C SER A 430 -2.82 9.52 -7.26
N PHE A 431 -3.27 9.52 -6.01
CA PHE A 431 -2.42 9.39 -4.84
C PHE A 431 -2.97 8.30 -3.96
N THR A 432 -2.10 7.40 -3.54
CA THR A 432 -2.44 6.34 -2.59
C THR A 432 -1.55 6.46 -1.37
N VAL A 433 -2.14 6.30 -0.19
CA VAL A 433 -1.34 6.24 1.05
C VAL A 433 -0.85 4.81 1.20
N ARG A 434 0.47 4.64 1.19
CA ARG A 434 1.12 3.38 1.53
C ARG A 434 1.10 3.22 3.05
N ALA A 435 0.49 2.14 3.51
CA ALA A 435 0.55 1.79 4.92
C ALA A 435 2.02 1.46 5.29
N PRO A 436 2.53 1.93 6.44
CA PRO A 436 3.88 1.58 6.88
C PRO A 436 4.10 0.07 7.08
N SER A 437 3.03 -0.65 7.41
CA SER A 437 2.97 -2.11 7.51
C SER A 437 1.53 -2.59 7.33
N PRO A 438 1.29 -3.90 7.09
CA PRO A 438 -0.06 -4.46 6.99
C PRO A 438 -0.92 -4.19 8.24
N GLU A 439 -0.32 -4.18 9.43
CA GLU A 439 -1.01 -3.91 10.68
C GLU A 439 -1.63 -2.50 10.70
N TYR A 440 -0.93 -1.48 10.19
CA TYR A 440 -1.47 -0.13 10.08
C TYR A 440 -2.68 -0.06 9.14
N ALA A 441 -2.67 -0.81 8.03
CA ALA A 441 -3.83 -0.90 7.14
C ALA A 441 -5.02 -1.54 7.85
N LEU A 442 -4.78 -2.63 8.60
CA LEU A 442 -5.80 -3.31 9.40
C LEU A 442 -6.36 -2.42 10.52
N GLU A 443 -5.55 -1.57 11.17
CA GLU A 443 -6.02 -0.58 12.16
C GLU A 443 -7.13 0.30 11.56
N LEU A 444 -6.88 0.88 10.37
CA LEU A 444 -7.87 1.75 9.71
C LEU A 444 -9.09 0.98 9.22
N ALA A 445 -8.90 -0.22 8.67
CA ALA A 445 -10.01 -1.05 8.21
C ALA A 445 -10.95 -1.42 9.37
N LEU A 446 -10.42 -1.79 10.54
CA LEU A 446 -11.22 -2.05 11.75
C LEU A 446 -11.98 -0.80 12.22
N ILE A 447 -11.29 0.35 12.25
CA ILE A 447 -11.88 1.64 12.59
C ILE A 447 -13.06 1.96 11.67
N GLN A 448 -12.91 1.79 10.36
CA GLN A 448 -13.98 2.03 9.40
C GLN A 448 -15.12 1.01 9.49
N ARG A 449 -14.80 -0.28 9.65
CA ARG A 449 -15.78 -1.37 9.64
C ARG A 449 -16.74 -1.32 10.84
N TYR A 450 -16.22 -0.94 12.00
CA TYR A 450 -16.93 -1.01 13.28
C TYR A 450 -17.15 0.36 13.93
N ASP A 451 -16.86 1.45 13.22
CA ASP A 451 -16.92 2.83 13.75
C ASP A 451 -16.13 3.00 15.06
N LEU A 452 -14.98 2.33 15.17
CA LEU A 452 -14.12 2.44 16.35
C LEU A 452 -13.43 3.80 16.36
N LEU A 453 -13.15 4.28 17.57
CA LEU A 453 -12.43 5.54 17.76
C LEU A 453 -10.91 5.32 17.79
N ASP A 454 -10.42 4.10 18.01
CA ASP A 454 -9.04 3.69 17.74
C ASP A 454 -8.94 2.16 17.62
N ALA A 455 -7.93 1.68 16.91
CA ALA A 455 -7.56 0.27 16.86
C ALA A 455 -6.05 0.19 16.75
N ARG A 456 -5.47 -0.80 17.43
CA ARG A 456 -4.05 -1.13 17.38
C ARG A 456 -3.90 -2.59 16.99
N VAL A 457 -3.19 -2.82 15.90
CA VAL A 457 -2.91 -4.17 15.42
C VAL A 457 -1.42 -4.43 15.61
N VAL A 458 -1.08 -5.56 16.21
CA VAL A 458 0.31 -5.98 16.40
C VAL A 458 0.63 -7.19 15.52
N PRO A 459 1.89 -7.38 15.10
CA PRO A 459 2.27 -8.58 14.36
C PRO A 459 1.98 -9.86 15.14
N PHE A 460 1.86 -10.98 14.41
CA PHE A 460 1.70 -12.30 15.01
C PHE A 460 3.04 -12.85 15.50
N TYR A 461 3.04 -13.40 16.70
CA TYR A 461 4.17 -14.13 17.27
C TYR A 461 3.69 -15.50 17.75
N ALA A 462 4.45 -16.55 17.40
CA ALA A 462 4.11 -17.91 17.78
C ALA A 462 4.28 -18.16 19.29
N ASP A 463 5.23 -17.47 19.92
CA ASP A 463 5.36 -17.47 21.38
C ASP A 463 4.25 -16.62 22.01
N THR A 464 3.45 -17.25 22.86
CA THR A 464 2.33 -16.60 23.57
C THR A 464 2.83 -15.50 24.52
N ALA A 465 4.01 -15.67 25.13
CA ALA A 465 4.58 -14.65 26.02
C ALA A 465 4.99 -13.40 25.23
N GLU A 466 5.68 -13.59 24.11
CA GLU A 466 6.02 -12.49 23.20
C GLU A 466 4.77 -11.81 22.63
N GLN A 467 3.78 -12.57 22.16
CA GLN A 467 2.52 -12.04 21.65
C GLN A 467 1.81 -11.15 22.68
N LEU A 468 1.76 -11.60 23.93
CA LEU A 468 1.18 -10.88 25.05
C LEU A 468 1.93 -9.57 25.34
N VAL A 469 3.26 -9.60 25.32
CA VAL A 469 4.10 -8.41 25.49
C VAL A 469 3.82 -7.38 24.39
N GLN A 470 3.66 -7.80 23.13
CA GLN A 470 3.40 -6.87 22.03
C GLN A 470 2.03 -6.19 22.15
N VAL A 471 0.98 -6.93 22.53
CA VAL A 471 -0.33 -6.34 22.86
C VAL A 471 -0.21 -5.39 24.06
N GLY A 472 0.53 -5.78 25.09
CA GLY A 472 0.81 -4.93 26.26
C GLY A 472 1.51 -3.62 25.89
N LEU A 473 2.52 -3.67 25.02
CA LEU A 473 3.25 -2.49 24.52
C LEU A 473 2.32 -1.56 23.73
N ALA A 474 1.51 -2.10 22.82
CA ALA A 474 0.57 -1.30 22.03
C ALA A 474 -0.51 -0.64 22.90
N ALA A 475 -1.02 -1.35 23.92
CA ALA A 475 -1.97 -0.82 24.88
C ALA A 475 -1.34 0.27 25.79
N ALA A 476 -0.10 0.05 26.24
CA ALA A 476 0.65 1.02 27.03
C ALA A 476 0.95 2.29 26.22
N GLN A 477 1.30 2.14 24.94
CA GLN A 477 1.47 3.27 24.03
C GLN A 477 0.18 4.07 23.88
N LEU A 478 -0.95 3.40 23.62
CA LEU A 478 -2.26 4.06 23.51
C LEU A 478 -2.63 4.81 24.79
N PHE A 479 -2.41 4.20 25.96
CA PHE A 479 -2.61 4.88 27.25
C PHE A 479 -1.76 6.14 27.37
N CYS A 480 -0.47 6.07 27.04
CA CYS A 480 0.42 7.22 27.07
C CYS A 480 -0.06 8.34 26.14
N GLU A 481 -0.55 8.01 24.95
CA GLU A 481 -1.11 8.97 24.00
C GLU A 481 -2.40 9.65 24.52
N LEU A 482 -3.26 8.90 25.24
CA LEU A 482 -4.47 9.46 25.87
C LEU A 482 -4.15 10.41 27.02
N VAL A 483 -3.08 10.14 27.78
CA VAL A 483 -2.68 10.90 28.97
C VAL A 483 -1.80 12.11 28.64
N ARG A 484 -1.03 12.08 27.54
CA ARG A 484 0.05 13.03 27.22
C ARG A 484 -0.26 14.51 27.48
N ASP A 485 -1.45 14.97 27.11
CA ASP A 485 -1.85 16.39 27.16
C ASP A 485 -2.86 16.71 28.28
N ARG A 486 -3.05 15.80 29.24
CA ARG A 486 -4.04 15.91 30.32
C ARG A 486 -3.41 16.41 31.62
N ASP A 487 -4.18 17.20 32.37
CA ASP A 487 -3.88 17.58 33.74
C ASP A 487 -4.48 16.62 34.76
N ARG A 488 -5.66 16.07 34.46
CA ARG A 488 -6.34 15.01 35.21
C ARG A 488 -6.77 13.87 34.29
N PHE A 489 -6.66 12.63 34.74
CA PHE A 489 -7.15 11.47 34.00
C PHE A 489 -7.58 10.35 34.95
N CYS A 490 -8.76 9.78 34.73
CA CYS A 490 -9.32 8.70 35.54
C CYS A 490 -9.56 7.45 34.70
N VAL A 491 -8.86 6.36 35.00
CA VAL A 491 -8.89 5.13 34.20
C VAL A 491 -9.38 3.93 35.00
N GLY A 492 -10.27 3.14 34.39
CA GLY A 492 -10.67 1.83 34.87
C GLY A 492 -9.79 0.71 34.30
N LEU A 493 -9.35 -0.22 35.13
CA LEU A 493 -8.60 -1.41 34.73
C LEU A 493 -9.34 -2.70 35.09
N GLY A 494 -9.51 -3.56 34.10
CA GLY A 494 -10.05 -4.91 34.28
C GLY A 494 -9.01 -5.91 34.77
N SER A 495 -9.41 -7.18 34.83
CA SER A 495 -8.54 -8.33 35.07
C SER A 495 -7.96 -8.88 33.76
N GLY A 496 -6.90 -9.69 33.88
CA GLY A 496 -6.35 -10.46 32.77
C GLY A 496 -4.87 -10.23 32.51
N TYR A 497 -4.27 -11.17 31.77
CA TYR A 497 -2.86 -11.12 31.41
C TYR A 497 -2.53 -9.94 30.50
N GLU A 498 -3.45 -9.55 29.61
CA GLU A 498 -3.26 -8.45 28.67
C GLU A 498 -3.19 -7.10 29.40
N VAL A 499 -4.08 -6.87 30.37
CA VAL A 499 -4.06 -5.66 31.22
C VAL A 499 -2.82 -5.65 32.11
N ARG A 500 -2.44 -6.80 32.69
CA ARG A 500 -1.19 -6.93 33.45
C ARG A 500 0.03 -6.60 32.59
N ALA A 501 0.11 -7.15 31.38
CA ALA A 501 1.20 -6.89 30.44
C ALA A 501 1.29 -5.41 30.05
N MET A 502 0.15 -4.76 29.81
CA MET A 502 0.08 -3.32 29.60
C MET A 502 0.69 -2.55 30.79
N VAL A 503 0.33 -2.89 32.02
CA VAL A 503 0.86 -2.22 33.23
C VAL A 503 2.35 -2.48 33.44
N GLU A 504 2.86 -3.67 33.09
CA GLU A 504 4.30 -3.93 33.08
C GLU A 504 5.03 -3.09 32.03
N CYS A 505 4.47 -3.02 30.82
CA CYS A 505 5.03 -2.24 29.72
C CYS A 505 5.00 -0.73 29.99
N LEU A 506 4.07 -0.26 30.81
CA LEU A 506 4.03 1.13 31.27
C LEU A 506 5.23 1.50 32.14
N ALA A 507 5.95 0.56 32.75
CA ALA A 507 7.12 0.82 33.60
C ALA A 507 6.94 2.04 34.52
N LEU A 508 5.99 1.89 35.43
CA LEU A 508 5.71 2.89 36.44
C LEU A 508 6.74 2.76 37.57
N PRO A 509 7.25 3.87 38.12
CA PRO A 509 6.79 5.26 37.93
C PRO A 509 7.46 6.05 36.78
N GLU A 510 8.49 5.52 36.14
CA GLU A 510 9.40 6.24 35.22
C GLU A 510 8.65 6.92 34.08
N THR A 511 7.66 6.25 33.50
CA THR A 511 6.83 6.80 32.44
C THR A 511 6.07 8.06 32.85
N LEU A 512 5.56 8.10 34.09
CA LEU A 512 4.76 9.24 34.57
C LEU A 512 5.59 10.48 34.85
N GLN A 513 6.88 10.32 35.12
CA GLN A 513 7.79 11.45 35.31
C GLN A 513 7.91 12.31 34.05
N ARG A 514 7.66 11.73 32.87
CA ARG A 514 7.71 12.43 31.57
C ARG A 514 6.45 13.24 31.26
N PHE A 515 5.36 13.03 32.00
CA PHE A 515 4.12 13.79 31.82
C PHE A 515 4.09 14.99 32.78
N GLU A 516 4.76 16.07 32.38
CA GLU A 516 4.88 17.30 33.17
C GLU A 516 3.53 17.94 33.51
N ARG A 517 2.57 17.88 32.56
CA ARG A 517 1.23 18.48 32.72
C ARG A 517 0.33 17.69 33.66
N LEU A 518 0.58 16.38 33.81
CA LEU A 518 -0.28 15.49 34.58
C LEU A 518 -0.11 15.78 36.07
N LYS A 519 -1.20 16.20 36.70
CA LYS A 519 -1.28 16.52 38.13
C LYS A 519 -2.00 15.43 38.90
N HIS A 520 -3.04 14.83 38.32
CA HIS A 520 -3.83 13.78 38.96
C HIS A 520 -4.11 12.63 38.00
N LEU A 521 -3.80 11.41 38.42
CA LEU A 521 -4.07 10.18 37.70
C LEU A 521 -4.70 9.17 38.66
N GLU A 522 -5.92 8.74 38.35
CA GLU A 522 -6.66 7.78 39.18
C GLU A 522 -6.78 6.44 38.45
N PHE A 523 -6.45 5.35 39.13
CA PHE A 523 -6.67 3.98 38.67
C PHE A 523 -7.76 3.32 39.50
N TRP A 524 -8.79 2.81 38.85
CA TRP A 524 -9.93 2.13 39.47
C TRP A 524 -10.00 0.68 39.02
N ALA A 525 -10.10 -0.26 39.95
CA ALA A 525 -10.39 -1.64 39.60
C ALA A 525 -11.83 -1.77 39.10
N LEU A 526 -12.03 -2.39 37.94
CA LEU A 526 -13.36 -2.57 37.32
C LEU A 526 -14.11 -3.83 37.79
N SER A 527 -13.45 -4.68 38.57
CA SER A 527 -14.07 -5.85 39.17
C SER A 527 -13.45 -6.19 40.51
N GLU A 528 -14.25 -6.83 41.35
CA GLU A 528 -13.79 -7.48 42.55
C GLU A 528 -13.14 -8.83 42.21
N SER A 529 -12.14 -9.19 43.00
CA SER A 529 -11.57 -10.54 42.98
C SER A 529 -11.87 -11.18 44.33
N PRO A 530 -12.89 -12.04 44.43
CA PRO A 530 -13.32 -12.61 45.70
C PRO A 530 -12.43 -13.79 46.17
N ILE A 531 -11.38 -14.14 45.43
CA ILE A 531 -10.47 -15.25 45.75
C ILE A 531 -9.45 -14.78 46.81
N LEU A 532 -9.48 -15.42 47.98
CA LEU A 532 -8.57 -15.16 49.10
C LEU A 532 -7.11 -15.63 48.82
N THR A 533 -6.91 -16.53 47.87
CA THR A 533 -5.61 -17.12 47.49
C THR A 533 -5.09 -16.54 46.17
N LEU A 534 -4.00 -15.78 46.22
CA LEU A 534 -3.37 -15.18 45.03
C LEU A 534 -2.44 -16.19 44.34
N SER A 535 -2.80 -16.69 43.15
CA SER A 535 -1.95 -17.61 42.38
C SER A 535 -1.23 -16.96 41.19
N GLN A 536 -1.81 -15.92 40.56
CA GLN A 536 -1.29 -15.36 39.30
C GLN A 536 -1.21 -13.82 39.25
N GLY A 537 -1.79 -13.10 40.22
CA GLY A 537 -1.70 -11.64 40.32
C GLY A 537 -2.37 -10.84 39.18
N VAL A 538 -3.27 -11.45 38.42
CA VAL A 538 -3.95 -10.85 37.25
C VAL A 538 -5.34 -10.25 37.57
N GLY A 539 -5.76 -10.27 38.83
CA GLY A 539 -7.01 -9.66 39.27
C GLY A 539 -6.94 -8.13 39.21
N ALA A 540 -8.04 -7.45 38.89
CA ALA A 540 -8.09 -6.00 38.77
C ALA A 540 -7.57 -5.28 40.03
N GLN A 541 -7.99 -5.74 41.22
CA GLN A 541 -7.50 -5.19 42.49
C GLN A 541 -5.99 -5.41 42.70
N THR A 542 -5.46 -6.56 42.28
CA THR A 542 -4.02 -6.85 42.40
C THR A 542 -3.20 -5.98 41.46
N ILE A 543 -3.67 -5.78 40.22
CA ILE A 543 -3.06 -4.88 39.25
C ILE A 543 -3.01 -3.45 39.80
N VAL A 544 -4.13 -2.93 40.31
CA VAL A 544 -4.19 -1.58 40.89
C VAL A 544 -3.31 -1.45 42.15
N SER A 545 -3.26 -2.48 43.00
CA SER A 545 -2.37 -2.51 44.16
C SER A 545 -0.89 -2.50 43.75
N SER A 546 -0.54 -3.24 42.69
CA SER A 546 0.80 -3.24 42.11
C SER A 546 1.22 -1.86 41.61
N ILE A 547 0.30 -1.10 41.01
CA ILE A 547 0.54 0.30 40.60
C ILE A 547 0.77 1.19 41.83
N ALA A 548 -0.08 1.06 42.85
CA ALA A 548 0.04 1.84 44.08
C ALA A 548 1.39 1.63 44.76
N LEU A 549 1.88 0.39 44.82
CA LEU A 549 3.19 0.05 45.38
C LEU A 549 4.34 0.69 44.58
N ARG A 550 4.32 0.57 43.24
CA ARG A 550 5.36 1.16 42.36
C ARG A 550 5.44 2.67 42.45
N CYS A 551 4.28 3.34 42.54
CA CYS A 551 4.21 4.80 42.59
C CYS A 551 4.37 5.35 44.02
N GLY A 552 4.11 4.54 45.06
CA GLY A 552 3.99 4.96 46.45
C GLY A 552 5.28 5.47 47.10
N THR A 553 6.44 5.02 46.62
CA THR A 553 7.78 5.43 47.12
C THR A 553 8.48 6.45 46.21
N SER A 554 7.79 6.93 45.17
CA SER A 554 8.38 7.76 44.11
C SER A 554 7.97 9.23 44.18
N ALA A 555 8.66 10.09 43.44
CA ALA A 555 8.32 11.51 43.30
C ALA A 555 6.93 11.77 42.67
N VAL A 556 6.31 10.77 42.00
CA VAL A 556 4.97 10.89 41.42
C VAL A 556 3.84 10.46 42.37
N ARG A 557 4.15 10.10 43.63
CA ARG A 557 3.16 9.66 44.63
C ARG A 557 2.00 10.63 44.79
N SER A 558 2.26 11.95 44.77
CA SER A 558 1.22 12.98 44.92
C SER A 558 0.27 13.04 43.72
N LYS A 559 0.69 12.50 42.56
CA LYS A 559 -0.08 12.50 41.32
C LYS A 559 -0.98 11.27 41.17
N VAL A 560 -0.59 10.13 41.72
CA VAL A 560 -1.27 8.84 41.47
C VAL A 560 -2.15 8.43 42.64
N ARG A 561 -3.42 8.09 42.35
CA ARG A 561 -4.36 7.48 43.29
C ARG A 561 -4.87 6.15 42.72
N CYS A 562 -5.04 5.18 43.59
CA CYS A 562 -5.42 3.82 43.24
C CYS A 562 -6.58 3.40 44.14
N TYR A 563 -7.64 2.88 43.53
CA TYR A 563 -8.88 2.56 44.21
C TYR A 563 -9.32 1.13 43.91
N ARG A 564 -9.81 0.45 44.95
CA ARG A 564 -10.42 -0.87 44.81
C ARG A 564 -11.75 -0.75 44.04
N PHE A 565 -12.31 -1.90 43.69
CA PHE A 565 -13.64 -1.93 43.12
C PHE A 565 -14.64 -1.39 44.15
N ASP A 566 -15.55 -0.54 43.68
CA ASP A 566 -16.63 0.04 44.47
C ASP A 566 -17.93 -0.09 43.64
N PRO A 567 -18.90 -0.92 44.08
CA PRO A 567 -20.13 -1.13 43.34
C PRO A 567 -21.02 0.13 43.27
N HIS A 568 -20.81 1.11 44.16
CA HIS A 568 -21.58 2.35 44.18
C HIS A 568 -20.93 3.49 43.38
N ARG A 569 -19.77 3.24 42.75
CA ARG A 569 -19.09 4.21 41.92
C ARG A 569 -19.92 4.55 40.67
N ASN A 570 -19.96 5.84 40.33
CA ASN A 570 -20.34 6.27 38.99
C ASN A 570 -19.24 5.94 37.95
N PHE A 571 -19.40 4.82 37.25
CA PHE A 571 -18.46 4.38 36.20
C PHE A 571 -18.48 5.28 34.96
N GLU A 572 -19.55 6.02 34.70
CA GLU A 572 -19.61 6.97 33.58
C GLU A 572 -18.69 8.18 33.78
N GLY A 573 -18.25 8.43 35.01
CA GLY A 573 -17.28 9.46 35.34
C GLY A 573 -15.84 9.14 34.93
N LEU A 574 -15.55 7.91 34.52
CA LEU A 574 -14.21 7.52 34.05
C LEU A 574 -13.87 8.21 32.72
N ASP A 575 -12.59 8.50 32.48
CA ASP A 575 -12.09 9.01 31.21
C ASP A 575 -11.74 7.88 30.22
N ALA A 576 -11.38 6.70 30.73
CA ALA A 576 -11.11 5.52 29.91
C ALA A 576 -11.28 4.20 30.69
N MET A 577 -11.47 3.09 29.98
CA MET A 577 -11.44 1.73 30.51
C MET A 577 -10.55 0.83 29.64
N PHE A 578 -9.75 -0.02 30.28
CA PHE A 578 -8.94 -1.06 29.63
C PHE A 578 -9.24 -2.42 30.27
N PHE A 579 -9.60 -3.42 29.47
CA PHE A 579 -9.90 -4.75 29.98
C PHE A 579 -9.67 -5.84 28.93
N THR A 580 -9.48 -7.07 29.39
CA THR A 580 -9.43 -8.23 28.51
C THR A 580 -10.84 -8.58 28.02
N LEU A 581 -11.00 -8.82 26.72
CA LEU A 581 -12.23 -9.33 26.10
C LEU A 581 -11.90 -10.52 25.21
N ARG A 582 -12.60 -11.64 25.42
CA ARG A 582 -12.37 -12.89 24.68
C ARG A 582 -13.62 -13.75 24.60
N ALA A 583 -13.56 -14.84 23.85
CA ALA A 583 -14.54 -15.92 23.94
C ALA A 583 -14.48 -16.58 25.33
N PRO A 584 -15.61 -17.13 25.82
CA PRO A 584 -15.63 -17.91 27.06
C PRO A 584 -14.85 -19.23 26.90
N TYR A 585 -14.11 -19.63 27.93
CA TYR A 585 -13.50 -20.95 28.05
C TYR A 585 -14.30 -21.82 29.01
N PRO A 586 -14.25 -23.16 28.88
CA PRO A 586 -14.90 -24.08 29.81
C PRO A 586 -14.50 -23.85 31.27
N ASP A 587 -13.24 -23.48 31.52
CA ASP A 587 -12.71 -23.23 32.86
C ASP A 587 -13.18 -21.91 33.48
N ASP A 588 -13.78 -20.99 32.71
CA ASP A 588 -14.33 -19.75 33.25
C ASP A 588 -15.47 -20.03 34.23
N LEU A 589 -16.30 -21.04 33.96
CA LEU A 589 -17.38 -21.44 34.86
C LEU A 589 -16.85 -22.04 36.16
N LYS A 590 -15.77 -22.82 36.08
CA LYS A 590 -15.12 -23.36 37.28
C LYS A 590 -14.56 -22.23 38.12
N PHE A 591 -13.92 -21.25 37.48
CA PHE A 591 -13.41 -20.05 38.13
C PHE A 591 -14.53 -19.25 38.80
N LEU A 592 -15.60 -18.92 38.09
CA LEU A 592 -16.72 -18.14 38.64
C LEU A 592 -17.37 -18.86 39.83
N ARG A 593 -17.63 -20.17 39.73
CA ARG A 593 -18.18 -20.97 40.84
C ARG A 593 -17.23 -21.04 42.03
N ALA A 594 -15.94 -21.28 41.81
CA ALA A 594 -14.94 -21.30 42.88
C ALA A 594 -14.77 -19.94 43.56
N ALA A 595 -15.01 -18.87 42.81
CA ALA A 595 -15.02 -17.49 43.29
C ALA A 595 -16.34 -17.08 43.99
N GLY A 596 -17.34 -17.97 44.06
CA GLY A 596 -18.66 -17.67 44.62
C GLY A 596 -19.49 -16.69 43.78
N LEU A 597 -19.13 -16.49 42.51
CA LEU A 597 -19.80 -15.59 41.59
C LEU A 597 -20.93 -16.30 40.83
N ALA A 598 -22.03 -15.58 40.60
CA ALA A 598 -23.12 -16.09 39.77
C ALA A 598 -22.62 -16.35 38.33
N CYS A 599 -23.23 -17.32 37.66
CA CYS A 599 -22.91 -17.69 36.28
C CYS A 599 -24.20 -17.69 35.45
N GLY A 600 -24.15 -17.11 34.24
CA GLY A 600 -25.22 -17.21 33.26
C GLY A 600 -25.23 -18.56 32.55
N ASP A 601 -26.17 -18.75 31.62
CA ASP A 601 -26.19 -19.94 30.75
C ASP A 601 -24.95 -19.97 29.85
N PRO A 602 -24.02 -20.95 30.01
CA PRO A 602 -22.83 -21.02 29.19
C PRO A 602 -23.11 -21.22 27.71
N ALA A 603 -24.23 -21.87 27.36
CA ALA A 603 -24.62 -22.11 25.97
C ALA A 603 -25.02 -20.81 25.26
N ALA A 604 -25.51 -19.83 26.01
CA ALA A 604 -25.87 -18.51 25.50
C ALA A 604 -24.66 -17.55 25.39
N ALA A 605 -23.53 -17.87 26.04
CA ALA A 605 -22.38 -16.99 26.13
C ALA A 605 -21.60 -16.90 24.81
N VAL A 606 -21.52 -15.70 24.25
CA VAL A 606 -20.72 -15.40 23.06
C VAL A 606 -19.37 -14.78 23.42
N GLY A 607 -19.31 -14.03 24.53
CA GLY A 607 -18.06 -13.42 25.00
C GLY A 607 -17.98 -13.31 26.51
N TYR A 608 -16.78 -12.99 26.97
CA TYR A 608 -16.40 -12.85 28.36
C TYR A 608 -15.53 -11.60 28.57
N LEU A 609 -15.91 -10.76 29.53
CA LEU A 609 -15.17 -9.56 29.95
C LEU A 609 -15.52 -9.20 31.40
N LEU A 610 -14.59 -8.61 32.17
CA LEU A 610 -14.84 -8.15 33.56
C LEU A 610 -15.49 -9.19 34.51
N ASN A 611 -15.18 -10.48 34.33
CA ASN A 611 -15.83 -11.59 35.04
C ASN A 611 -17.33 -11.82 34.69
N GLN A 612 -17.80 -11.25 33.58
CA GLN A 612 -19.17 -11.37 33.08
C GLN A 612 -19.19 -12.05 31.72
N GLN A 613 -20.24 -12.82 31.47
CA GLN A 613 -20.57 -13.38 30.15
C GLN A 613 -21.65 -12.53 29.49
N PHE A 614 -21.59 -12.39 28.17
CA PHE A 614 -22.61 -11.72 27.36
C PHE A 614 -23.05 -12.55 26.16
N ASP A 615 -24.29 -12.36 25.74
CA ASP A 615 -24.92 -13.10 24.64
C ASP A 615 -24.64 -12.50 23.25
N ALA A 616 -25.28 -13.05 22.22
CA ALA A 616 -25.16 -12.56 20.84
C ALA A 616 -25.73 -11.14 20.62
N ARG A 617 -26.54 -10.64 21.56
CA ARG A 617 -27.11 -9.28 21.56
C ARG A 617 -26.24 -8.31 22.37
N GLY A 618 -25.14 -8.79 22.96
CA GLY A 618 -24.27 -8.00 23.82
C GLY A 618 -24.88 -7.72 25.20
N GLU A 619 -25.92 -8.45 25.58
CA GLU A 619 -26.57 -8.31 26.89
C GLU A 619 -25.87 -9.20 27.90
N ALA A 620 -25.74 -8.69 29.13
CA ALA A 620 -25.17 -9.46 30.22
C ALA A 620 -26.08 -10.67 30.51
N LEU A 621 -25.48 -11.85 30.70
CA LEU A 621 -26.24 -13.04 31.08
C LEU A 621 -26.67 -13.03 32.55
N LEU A 622 -26.22 -12.03 33.32
CA LEU A 622 -26.55 -11.81 34.72
C LEU A 622 -27.02 -10.37 34.91
N PRO A 623 -27.93 -10.10 35.86
CA PRO A 623 -28.32 -8.73 36.18
C PRO A 623 -27.14 -7.88 36.69
N ASP A 624 -27.21 -6.58 36.42
CA ASP A 624 -26.23 -5.60 36.90
C ASP A 624 -26.09 -5.68 38.44
N GLY A 625 -24.84 -5.57 38.93
CA GLY A 625 -24.52 -5.63 40.36
C GLY A 625 -24.31 -7.05 40.91
N VAL A 626 -24.82 -8.09 40.25
CA VAL A 626 -24.62 -9.50 40.69
C VAL A 626 -23.20 -9.99 40.39
N ALA A 627 -22.58 -9.48 39.33
CA ALA A 627 -21.28 -9.93 38.86
C ALA A 627 -20.07 -9.26 39.55
N CYS A 628 -20.29 -8.48 40.62
CA CYS A 628 -19.25 -7.75 41.37
C CYS A 628 -18.23 -7.02 40.45
N SER A 629 -18.75 -6.38 39.41
CA SER A 629 -17.95 -5.72 38.37
C SER A 629 -18.73 -4.57 37.72
N ALA A 630 -18.02 -3.73 36.95
CA ALA A 630 -18.65 -2.62 36.25
C ALA A 630 -19.72 -3.14 35.29
N PRO A 631 -20.93 -2.56 35.29
CA PRO A 631 -22.04 -3.06 34.49
C PRO A 631 -21.82 -2.78 33.01
N LEU A 632 -22.32 -3.65 32.12
CA LEU A 632 -22.18 -3.47 30.67
C LEU A 632 -22.90 -2.21 30.18
N THR A 633 -23.94 -1.78 30.88
CA THR A 633 -24.65 -0.51 30.66
C THR A 633 -23.71 0.70 30.82
N ALA A 634 -22.80 0.68 31.79
CA ALA A 634 -21.80 1.74 31.95
C ALA A 634 -20.77 1.76 30.81
N LEU A 635 -20.37 0.60 30.29
CA LEU A 635 -19.50 0.52 29.11
C LEU A 635 -20.18 1.20 27.91
N ARG A 636 -21.46 0.89 27.67
CA ARG A 636 -22.27 1.52 26.60
C ARG A 636 -22.45 3.02 26.81
N ALA A 637 -22.67 3.46 28.04
CA ALA A 637 -22.77 4.89 28.37
C ALA A 637 -21.45 5.62 28.04
N LEU A 638 -20.30 5.04 28.39
CA LEU A 638 -18.99 5.60 28.06
C LEU A 638 -18.72 5.62 26.55
N THR A 639 -19.05 4.54 25.83
CA THR A 639 -18.88 4.52 24.36
C THR A 639 -19.79 5.53 23.69
N ALA A 640 -21.03 5.70 24.14
CA ALA A 640 -21.95 6.74 23.66
C ALA A 640 -21.42 8.15 23.94
N GLN A 641 -20.78 8.37 25.09
CA GLN A 641 -20.05 9.60 25.41
C GLN A 641 -18.72 9.75 24.63
N SER A 642 -18.40 8.80 23.74
CA SER A 642 -17.16 8.75 22.97
C SER A 642 -15.89 8.69 23.83
N LYS A 643 -16.00 8.17 25.05
CA LYS A 643 -14.86 7.93 25.94
C LYS A 643 -14.21 6.58 25.61
N PRO A 644 -12.87 6.46 25.73
CA PRO A 644 -12.17 5.22 25.44
C PRO A 644 -12.62 4.02 26.27
N VAL A 645 -13.20 3.01 25.63
CA VAL A 645 -13.50 1.70 26.20
C VAL A 645 -12.79 0.66 25.34
N ILE A 646 -11.61 0.23 25.81
CA ILE A 646 -10.60 -0.46 25.03
C ILE A 646 -10.52 -1.93 25.44
N ALA A 647 -10.87 -2.81 24.50
CA ALA A 647 -10.67 -4.24 24.65
C ALA A 647 -9.26 -4.65 24.23
N LEU A 648 -8.61 -5.44 25.08
CA LEU A 648 -7.34 -6.08 24.82
C LEU A 648 -7.55 -7.57 24.60
N ASN A 649 -6.94 -8.13 23.57
CA ASN A 649 -6.93 -9.57 23.34
C ASN A 649 -5.64 -9.98 22.66
N ALA A 650 -4.85 -10.86 23.32
CA ALA A 650 -3.60 -11.38 22.79
C ALA A 650 -3.70 -12.83 22.28
N ARG A 651 -4.93 -13.37 22.18
CA ARG A 651 -5.18 -14.76 21.82
C ARG A 651 -5.05 -14.97 20.32
N CYS A 652 -4.33 -16.03 19.98
CA CYS A 652 -4.17 -16.52 18.61
C CYS A 652 -4.59 -18.00 18.49
N ASP A 653 -4.97 -18.64 19.59
CA ASP A 653 -5.76 -19.85 19.61
C ASP A 653 -7.23 -19.52 19.30
N ALA A 654 -7.98 -20.49 18.77
CA ALA A 654 -9.43 -20.38 18.57
C ALA A 654 -9.90 -19.04 17.95
N VAL A 655 -9.11 -18.48 17.02
CA VAL A 655 -9.22 -17.08 16.54
C VAL A 655 -10.65 -16.71 16.14
N THR A 656 -11.36 -17.62 15.47
CA THR A 656 -12.74 -17.43 15.04
C THR A 656 -13.70 -17.17 16.21
N HIS A 657 -13.55 -17.86 17.33
CA HIS A 657 -14.39 -17.66 18.51
C HIS A 657 -14.08 -16.31 19.17
N HIS A 658 -12.81 -15.95 19.33
CA HIS A 658 -12.42 -14.64 19.86
C HIS A 658 -12.87 -13.48 18.96
N ALA A 659 -12.77 -13.65 17.64
CA ALA A 659 -13.24 -12.68 16.66
C ALA A 659 -14.76 -12.51 16.74
N ARG A 660 -15.53 -13.59 16.94
CA ARG A 660 -16.98 -13.51 17.16
C ARG A 660 -17.32 -12.69 18.40
N ALA A 661 -16.65 -12.95 19.52
CA ALA A 661 -16.86 -12.20 20.77
C ALA A 661 -16.58 -10.69 20.58
N LEU A 662 -15.44 -10.36 19.97
CA LEU A 662 -15.06 -8.97 19.68
C LEU A 662 -16.03 -8.30 18.69
N ARG A 663 -16.48 -9.01 17.66
CA ARG A 663 -17.45 -8.52 16.67
C ARG A 663 -18.77 -8.10 17.35
N VAL A 664 -19.32 -8.97 18.20
CA VAL A 664 -20.53 -8.65 18.97
C VAL A 664 -20.29 -7.45 19.89
N ALA A 665 -19.16 -7.41 20.61
CA ALA A 665 -18.85 -6.30 21.49
C ALA A 665 -18.73 -4.95 20.76
N CYS A 666 -18.13 -4.92 19.57
CA CYS A 666 -18.06 -3.73 18.74
C CYS A 666 -19.45 -3.31 18.23
N MET A 667 -20.23 -4.25 17.68
CA MET A 667 -21.56 -3.97 17.12
C MET A 667 -22.56 -3.52 18.19
N CYS A 668 -22.44 -4.03 19.40
CA CYS A 668 -23.28 -3.67 20.54
C CYS A 668 -22.73 -2.50 21.36
N GLN A 669 -21.70 -1.79 20.86
CA GLN A 669 -21.10 -0.62 21.52
C GLN A 669 -20.61 -0.90 22.95
N LEU A 670 -20.22 -2.14 23.26
CA LEU A 670 -19.53 -2.47 24.51
C LEU A 670 -18.08 -1.96 24.50
N VAL A 671 -17.52 -1.77 23.32
CA VAL A 671 -16.17 -1.23 23.11
C VAL A 671 -16.16 -0.29 21.91
N ASN A 672 -15.26 0.70 21.95
CA ASN A 672 -14.97 1.59 20.83
C ASN A 672 -13.46 1.74 20.60
N GLY A 673 -12.66 0.86 21.21
CA GLY A 673 -11.23 0.73 20.98
C GLY A 673 -10.77 -0.73 21.05
N LEU A 674 -9.82 -1.12 20.19
CA LEU A 674 -9.25 -2.47 20.16
C LEU A 674 -7.72 -2.47 20.20
N VAL A 675 -7.12 -3.45 20.88
CA VAL A 675 -5.71 -3.83 20.72
C VAL A 675 -5.62 -5.35 20.53
N VAL A 676 -5.27 -5.77 19.32
CA VAL A 676 -5.35 -7.18 18.90
C VAL A 676 -4.18 -7.61 18.00
N PRO A 677 -3.85 -8.90 17.92
CA PRO A 677 -2.88 -9.40 16.95
C PRO A 677 -3.47 -9.48 15.54
N ARG A 678 -2.58 -9.47 14.54
CA ARG A 678 -2.92 -9.50 13.11
C ARG A 678 -3.93 -10.58 12.70
N PRO A 679 -3.79 -11.87 13.09
CA PRO A 679 -4.74 -12.92 12.68
C PRO A 679 -6.16 -12.64 13.16
N LEU A 680 -6.30 -12.04 14.35
CA LEU A 680 -7.59 -11.69 14.93
C LEU A 680 -8.22 -10.50 14.19
N ALA A 681 -7.41 -9.50 13.82
CA ALA A 681 -7.84 -8.37 13.00
C ALA A 681 -8.31 -8.80 11.59
N GLU A 682 -7.56 -9.69 10.93
CA GLU A 682 -7.92 -10.26 9.64
C GLU A 682 -9.25 -11.03 9.73
N THR A 683 -9.41 -11.88 10.75
CA THR A 683 -10.65 -12.64 10.98
C THR A 683 -11.85 -11.73 11.31
N LEU A 684 -11.64 -10.62 12.00
CA LEU A 684 -12.69 -9.62 12.24
C LEU A 684 -13.16 -8.96 10.94
N LEU A 685 -12.27 -8.75 9.98
CA LEU A 685 -12.60 -8.12 8.70
C LEU A 685 -13.19 -9.08 7.67
N GLN A 686 -13.04 -10.39 7.86
CA GLN A 686 -13.68 -11.39 7.00
C GLN A 686 -15.22 -11.25 7.02
N PRO A 687 -15.88 -11.39 5.85
CA PRO A 687 -17.33 -11.42 5.77
C PRO A 687 -17.88 -12.53 6.66
N THR A 688 -18.94 -12.25 7.42
CA THR A 688 -19.57 -13.28 8.25
C THR A 688 -20.08 -14.39 7.34
N PRO A 689 -19.79 -15.68 7.60
CA PRO A 689 -20.57 -16.73 6.97
C PRO A 689 -22.06 -16.53 7.32
N PRO A 690 -22.96 -16.84 6.38
CA PRO A 690 -24.40 -16.58 6.51
C PRO A 690 -25.04 -17.21 7.75
#